data_AF-A0A8H4P7T4-F1
#
_entry.id   AF-A0A8H4P7T4-F1
#
_cell.length_a   1.000
_cell.length_b   1.000
_cell.length_c   1.000
_cell.angle_alpha   90.00
_cell.angle_beta   90.00
_cell.angle_gamma   90.00
#
_symmetry.space_group_name_H-M   'P 1'
#
loop_
_entity.id
_entity.type
_entity.pdbx_description
1 polymer ?
#
loop_
_entity_poly.entity_id
_entity_poly.type
_entity_poly.pdbx_seq_one_letter_code
_entity_poly.pdbx_strand_id
1 'polypeptide(L)'
;MAGGTPGGEATVGSGEPRLKGHATPETIQTGCIAWVEKEGQPRRAEILSIKTTKSGKQFYCNFDNFNKRLDEWVPVVRIDFTREVEWPNPDKDKPKDPKTKKAPAVQSKKTQPSKKAQKRPGKREQSVASEANTPHPWTDFVDSQTRQKSSSLGPDGDSQARASVEGGATPAAGDDMDVDERETEVKREPAEFSREVEIEKLRTSGSMTQNPTEVSRIRNISKVQFGRNDLFPWYFSPYPEIFAEEDVIFICEFCLSYYGDEKAFSRHRRKCQLQHPPGNEIYRDEAISFFEIDGRRQRTWCRNLCLLSKMFLDHKTLYYDVDPFLFYAMTARTEKGFHLVGYFSKEKESAEGYNLACILTLPQYQRKGYGRLLIQFSYELSKIEGKLGSPEKPLSDLGLLSYRQYWSENILELLMGYNEREEKVTIETISTALAMTTQDVEHTLQAMRMQVYHKSDHKIVIPEKLIQQREKNKTKRKRIIDPTKIQWKPPVFTASTRTWGWYFNYDLDSSFKTAQTYTEADHVVPPTGDELARPERDSHYTRYAAYPHRPFSTGPKELPFQRPSPKCRTFQSESIEKVIQDVTSRMKDPDLARLFENAFPSTTDTTVKFHTKGKEETGFFRMGSFGGFHDDEAWQGPQSFIITGDIIAEWLRDSTNQLRPYQPLTPKDPAIHTLLLGAINTQAEYVIESPYCNAFQPPPISDLPISSNGQDDVVHPAYEPQSVFECKYELDSLAHFLALANDFYEHSKSLDFLNKRWYRAVDTLLEVLEQQSRSTFNPETGAYRRNEYTFQRRTDLGTETLNLRGEGNPLNWGTGLVRSAFRPSDDATILGFFIPANAQMSVELKRTAALLTEAGKTSLAKKLEEWSKRLRDGILEHGVVKHKKYGDVFAYEVDGYGSSILMDDANYPSLLAFPLMGFCDVNDPIYQNTRKMLLSKSGNPYYLEGKVFKGIGGPHIGLKNAWPMSLLIQARTSDDDAEIKECLDFVLDSAKLGLVHESIDVQHITQYTRSWFAWANGVFASTILDLAKRKPHLIFGEGAEPYEI
;
A
#
# COMPACT_ATOMS: atom_id res chain seq x y z
N MET A 1 -46.22 -39.75 35.33
CA MET A 1 -46.20 -40.88 34.37
C MET A 1 -45.55 -40.41 33.07
N ALA A 2 -45.14 -41.35 32.22
CA ALA A 2 -44.12 -41.21 31.18
C ALA A 2 -44.30 -40.12 30.10
N GLY A 3 -43.16 -39.67 29.55
CA GLY A 3 -42.94 -39.60 28.10
C GLY A 3 -43.09 -38.23 27.42
N GLY A 4 -41.98 -37.67 26.90
CA GLY A 4 -42.02 -36.48 26.04
C GLY A 4 -40.68 -35.77 25.85
N THR A 5 -39.73 -36.39 25.14
CA THR A 5 -38.46 -35.75 24.75
C THR A 5 -38.66 -34.89 23.49
N PRO A 6 -38.34 -33.59 23.47
CA PRO A 6 -38.20 -32.83 22.23
C PRO A 6 -36.76 -32.95 21.73
N GLY A 7 -36.56 -33.76 20.68
CA GLY A 7 -35.31 -33.77 19.93
C GLY A 7 -35.22 -32.56 19.00
N GLY A 8 -34.34 -31.61 19.32
CA GLY A 8 -33.78 -30.71 18.32
C GLY A 8 -32.52 -31.33 17.74
N GLU A 9 -32.32 -31.25 16.43
CA GLU A 9 -31.06 -31.63 15.80
C GLU A 9 -29.92 -30.73 16.33
N ALA A 10 -28.76 -31.31 16.59
CA ALA A 10 -27.58 -30.55 17.02
C ALA A 10 -27.12 -29.65 15.87
N THR A 11 -26.97 -28.34 16.14
CA THR A 11 -26.60 -27.33 15.14
C THR A 11 -25.11 -27.02 15.09
N VAL A 12 -24.35 -27.49 16.10
CA VAL A 12 -22.89 -27.37 16.18
C VAL A 12 -22.21 -28.72 15.96
N GLY A 13 -21.11 -28.69 15.21
CA GLY A 13 -20.47 -29.87 14.65
C GLY A 13 -21.13 -30.43 13.39
N SER A 14 -20.42 -31.39 12.78
CA SER A 14 -20.87 -32.18 11.64
C SER A 14 -21.87 -33.25 12.09
N GLY A 15 -22.95 -33.48 11.32
CA GLY A 15 -23.92 -34.56 11.57
C GLY A 15 -23.41 -36.00 11.40
N GLU A 16 -22.10 -36.19 11.22
CA GLU A 16 -21.46 -37.51 11.25
C GLU A 16 -21.17 -37.95 12.69
N PRO A 17 -21.19 -39.26 13.01
CA PRO A 17 -20.83 -39.74 14.34
C PRO A 17 -19.40 -39.32 14.73
N ARG A 18 -19.26 -38.63 15.87
CA ARG A 18 -17.98 -38.22 16.46
C ARG A 18 -17.57 -39.16 17.59
N LEU A 19 -16.27 -39.37 17.76
CA LEU A 19 -15.71 -40.18 18.85
C LEU A 19 -15.86 -39.46 20.19
N LYS A 20 -16.29 -40.17 21.24
CA LYS A 20 -16.41 -39.65 22.60
C LYS A 20 -15.24 -40.07 23.47
N GLY A 21 -14.81 -39.20 24.37
CA GLY A 21 -13.83 -39.51 25.40
C GLY A 21 -13.61 -38.36 26.38
N HIS A 22 -12.84 -38.59 27.43
CA HIS A 22 -12.48 -37.53 28.38
C HIS A 22 -11.35 -36.65 27.84
N ALA A 23 -11.45 -35.35 28.08
CA ALA A 23 -10.39 -34.38 27.80
C ALA A 23 -9.92 -33.72 29.10
N THR A 24 -8.73 -33.12 29.04
CA THR A 24 -8.19 -32.21 30.07
C THR A 24 -7.93 -30.83 29.43
N PRO A 25 -7.64 -29.78 30.21
CA PRO A 25 -7.27 -28.47 29.66
C PRO A 25 -6.02 -28.50 28.75
N GLU A 26 -5.23 -29.57 28.81
CA GLU A 26 -4.04 -29.82 27.99
C GLU A 26 -4.34 -30.60 26.72
N THR A 27 -5.28 -31.56 26.76
CA THR A 27 -5.59 -32.44 25.62
C THR A 27 -6.73 -31.97 24.74
N ILE A 28 -7.58 -31.05 25.21
CA ILE A 28 -8.71 -30.51 24.43
C ILE A 28 -8.23 -29.69 23.21
N GLN A 29 -8.86 -29.90 22.06
CA GLN A 29 -8.44 -29.36 20.76
C GLN A 29 -9.55 -28.53 20.08
N THR A 30 -9.18 -27.74 19.08
CA THR A 30 -10.13 -27.07 18.19
C THR A 30 -10.95 -28.08 17.39
N GLY A 31 -12.25 -27.85 17.27
CA GLY A 31 -13.21 -28.79 16.67
C GLY A 31 -13.84 -29.78 17.68
N CYS A 32 -13.38 -29.81 18.94
CA CYS A 32 -14.06 -30.59 19.98
C CYS A 32 -15.39 -29.93 20.39
N ILE A 33 -16.41 -30.75 20.65
CA ILE A 33 -17.65 -30.31 21.30
C ILE A 33 -17.59 -30.69 22.77
N ALA A 34 -17.70 -29.70 23.65
CA ALA A 34 -17.67 -29.85 25.10
C ALA A 34 -18.92 -29.27 25.75
N TRP A 35 -19.16 -29.63 27.01
CA TRP A 35 -20.16 -28.97 27.84
C TRP A 35 -19.54 -27.72 28.48
N VAL A 36 -20.12 -26.56 28.18
CA VAL A 36 -19.64 -25.25 28.60
C VAL A 36 -20.78 -24.50 29.31
N GLU A 37 -20.50 -23.97 30.48
CA GLU A 37 -21.45 -23.15 31.24
C GLU A 37 -21.70 -21.82 30.52
N LYS A 38 -22.97 -21.48 30.27
CA LYS A 38 -23.42 -20.19 29.73
C LYS A 38 -24.70 -19.76 30.43
N GLU A 39 -24.70 -18.53 30.95
CA GLU A 39 -25.82 -17.95 31.71
C GLU A 39 -26.22 -18.83 32.93
N GLY A 40 -25.26 -19.48 33.58
CA GLY A 40 -25.50 -20.36 34.74
C GLY A 40 -26.04 -21.75 34.38
N GLN A 41 -26.03 -22.14 33.11
CA GLN A 41 -26.50 -23.46 32.64
C GLN A 41 -25.45 -24.15 31.76
N PRO A 42 -25.19 -25.46 31.91
CA PRO A 42 -24.31 -26.19 31.02
C PRO A 42 -24.97 -26.40 29.65
N ARG A 43 -24.28 -26.02 28.57
CA ARG A 43 -24.74 -26.20 27.17
C ARG A 43 -23.64 -26.85 26.33
N ARG A 44 -24.00 -27.57 25.25
CA ARG A 44 -23.01 -28.04 24.26
C ARG A 44 -22.44 -26.85 23.50
N ALA A 45 -21.13 -26.84 23.30
CA ALA A 45 -20.46 -25.84 22.48
C ALA A 45 -19.27 -26.45 21.73
N GLU A 46 -19.08 -26.06 20.47
CA GLU A 46 -17.90 -26.41 19.66
C GLU A 46 -16.79 -25.39 19.92
N ILE A 47 -15.58 -25.86 20.22
CA ILE A 47 -14.40 -25.04 20.46
C ILE A 47 -13.78 -24.68 19.11
N LEU A 48 -13.95 -23.43 18.68
CA LEU A 48 -13.45 -22.96 17.39
C LEU A 48 -11.99 -22.47 17.47
N SER A 49 -11.54 -22.02 18.63
CA SER A 49 -10.19 -21.49 18.84
C SER A 49 -9.76 -21.62 20.30
N ILE A 50 -8.45 -21.63 20.55
CA ILE A 50 -7.83 -21.67 21.87
C ILE A 50 -6.74 -20.59 21.90
N LYS A 51 -6.72 -19.75 22.93
CA LYS A 51 -5.64 -18.79 23.19
C LYS A 51 -5.14 -18.90 24.62
N THR A 52 -3.92 -18.47 24.87
CA THR A 52 -3.36 -18.34 26.23
C THR A 52 -3.37 -16.88 26.60
N THR A 53 -4.00 -16.52 27.72
CA THR A 53 -3.96 -15.19 28.33
C THR A 53 -3.22 -15.23 29.66
N LYS A 54 -3.02 -14.08 30.30
CA LYS A 54 -2.40 -14.00 31.63
C LYS A 54 -3.20 -14.75 32.72
N SER A 55 -4.53 -14.88 32.58
CA SER A 55 -5.35 -15.73 33.44
C SER A 55 -5.27 -17.25 33.16
N GLY A 56 -4.55 -17.66 32.11
CA GLY A 56 -4.48 -19.05 31.63
C GLY A 56 -5.15 -19.26 30.27
N LYS A 57 -5.47 -20.51 29.93
CA LYS A 57 -6.10 -20.84 28.64
C LYS A 57 -7.56 -20.34 28.57
N GLN A 58 -7.90 -19.72 27.44
CA GLN A 58 -9.27 -19.36 27.06
C GLN A 58 -9.66 -20.07 25.77
N PHE A 59 -10.94 -20.44 25.66
CA PHE A 59 -11.51 -21.21 24.57
C PHE A 59 -12.61 -20.39 23.90
N TYR A 60 -12.57 -20.22 22.59
CA TYR A 60 -13.60 -19.52 21.83
C TYR A 60 -14.70 -20.51 21.47
N CYS A 61 -15.85 -20.40 22.13
CA CYS A 61 -16.90 -21.40 22.08
C CYS A 61 -18.11 -20.92 21.27
N ASN A 62 -18.52 -21.73 20.30
CA ASN A 62 -19.77 -21.59 19.57
C ASN A 62 -20.84 -22.50 20.19
N PHE A 63 -21.95 -21.94 20.65
CA PHE A 63 -22.92 -22.65 21.48
C PHE A 63 -24.09 -23.20 20.65
N ASP A 64 -24.50 -24.43 20.94
CA ASP A 64 -25.58 -25.10 20.21
C ASP A 64 -26.89 -24.28 20.28
N ASN A 65 -27.48 -24.02 19.11
CA ASN A 65 -28.64 -23.15 18.90
C ASN A 65 -28.44 -21.65 19.22
N PHE A 66 -27.20 -21.15 19.24
CA PHE A 66 -26.91 -19.70 19.31
C PHE A 66 -26.35 -19.17 17.97
N ASN A 67 -26.63 -17.90 17.66
CA ASN A 67 -25.98 -17.19 16.57
C ASN A 67 -24.48 -17.04 16.87
N LYS A 68 -23.59 -17.21 15.87
CA LYS A 68 -22.13 -16.98 15.97
C LYS A 68 -21.75 -15.61 16.55
N ARG A 69 -22.63 -14.61 16.44
CA ARG A 69 -22.48 -13.29 17.10
C ARG A 69 -22.56 -13.36 18.64
N LEU A 70 -22.88 -14.51 19.24
CA LEU A 70 -22.93 -14.75 20.68
C LEU A 70 -21.81 -15.71 21.15
N ASP A 71 -20.85 -16.02 20.29
CA ASP A 71 -19.65 -16.78 20.63
C ASP A 71 -18.74 -15.96 21.56
N GLU A 72 -18.16 -16.60 22.56
CA GLU A 72 -17.40 -15.92 23.62
C GLU A 72 -16.14 -16.70 23.97
N TRP A 73 -15.14 -15.98 24.48
CA TRP A 73 -13.99 -16.57 25.15
C TRP A 73 -14.41 -17.01 26.55
N VAL A 74 -14.28 -18.30 26.84
CA VAL A 74 -14.52 -18.86 28.17
C VAL A 74 -13.19 -19.32 28.80
N PRO A 75 -12.94 -19.07 30.09
CA PRO A 75 -11.81 -19.65 30.81
C PRO A 75 -12.03 -21.15 31.05
N VAL A 76 -10.94 -21.89 31.31
CA VAL A 76 -10.93 -23.33 31.67
C VAL A 76 -12.07 -23.71 32.62
N VAL A 77 -12.31 -22.91 33.67
CA VAL A 77 -13.28 -23.20 34.74
C VAL A 77 -14.74 -23.26 34.29
N ARG A 78 -15.09 -22.72 33.10
CA ARG A 78 -16.45 -22.81 32.53
C ARG A 78 -16.66 -24.07 31.67
N ILE A 79 -15.65 -24.92 31.50
CA ILE A 79 -15.74 -26.17 30.73
C ILE A 79 -15.85 -27.35 31.69
N ASP A 80 -16.89 -28.17 31.53
CA ASP A 80 -17.13 -29.37 32.34
C ASP A 80 -16.35 -30.57 31.79
N PHE A 81 -15.08 -30.69 32.22
CA PHE A 81 -14.20 -31.82 31.92
C PHE A 81 -14.60 -33.14 32.61
N THR A 82 -15.61 -33.15 33.50
CA THR A 82 -16.10 -34.40 34.11
C THR A 82 -16.94 -35.24 33.15
N ARG A 83 -17.44 -34.61 32.08
CA ARG A 83 -18.21 -35.26 31.01
C ARG A 83 -17.31 -35.63 29.84
N GLU A 84 -17.76 -36.58 29.04
CA GLU A 84 -17.15 -36.87 27.75
C GLU A 84 -17.30 -35.67 26.79
N VAL A 85 -16.23 -35.34 26.08
CA VAL A 85 -16.24 -34.46 24.91
C VAL A 85 -16.35 -35.29 23.63
N GLU A 86 -16.86 -34.68 22.57
CA GLU A 86 -16.86 -35.27 21.22
C GLU A 86 -15.69 -34.68 20.42
N TRP A 87 -14.77 -35.53 20.01
CA TRP A 87 -13.57 -35.16 19.25
C TRP A 87 -13.90 -34.86 17.79
N PRO A 88 -13.14 -33.98 17.11
CA PRO A 88 -13.29 -33.77 15.66
C PRO A 88 -13.02 -35.08 14.92
N ASN A 89 -13.79 -35.33 13.85
CA ASN A 89 -13.50 -36.43 12.94
C ASN A 89 -12.21 -36.12 12.15
N PRO A 90 -11.32 -37.11 11.94
CA PRO A 90 -10.16 -36.91 11.07
C PRO A 90 -10.64 -36.57 9.65
N ASP A 91 -10.00 -35.58 9.03
CA ASP A 91 -10.38 -35.09 7.71
C ASP A 91 -10.45 -36.21 6.67
N LYS A 92 -11.56 -36.27 5.95
CA LYS A 92 -11.64 -37.06 4.71
C LYS A 92 -10.77 -36.36 3.67
N ASP A 93 -9.60 -36.95 3.38
CA ASP A 93 -8.73 -36.60 2.26
C ASP A 93 -9.57 -36.24 1.02
N LYS A 94 -9.44 -34.99 0.53
CA LYS A 94 -10.04 -34.63 -0.76
C LYS A 94 -9.47 -35.55 -1.85
N PRO A 95 -10.31 -36.11 -2.74
CA PRO A 95 -9.86 -37.16 -3.65
C PRO A 95 -8.74 -36.67 -4.58
N LYS A 96 -7.62 -37.39 -4.57
CA LYS A 96 -6.55 -37.24 -5.55
C LYS A 96 -6.99 -37.91 -6.85
N ASP A 97 -6.97 -37.18 -7.96
CA ASP A 97 -7.09 -37.78 -9.29
C ASP A 97 -5.97 -38.80 -9.55
N PRO A 98 -6.23 -39.85 -10.37
CA PRO A 98 -5.52 -41.12 -10.19
C PRO A 98 -4.16 -41.16 -10.89
N LYS A 99 -3.07 -41.24 -10.12
CA LYS A 99 -1.76 -41.69 -10.65
C LYS A 99 -1.75 -43.21 -10.77
N THR A 100 -2.04 -43.73 -11.95
CA THR A 100 -1.83 -45.14 -12.32
C THR A 100 -0.34 -45.51 -12.27
N LYS A 101 0.09 -46.20 -11.21
CA LYS A 101 1.42 -46.83 -11.15
C LYS A 101 1.34 -48.30 -11.61
N LYS A 102 2.17 -48.67 -12.59
CA LYS A 102 2.40 -50.05 -13.03
C LYS A 102 3.21 -50.84 -12.01
N ALA A 103 2.86 -52.11 -11.81
CA ALA A 103 3.75 -53.23 -11.48
C ALA A 103 2.98 -54.56 -11.63
N PRO A 104 3.63 -55.72 -11.77
CA PRO A 104 4.97 -56.00 -12.31
C PRO A 104 4.92 -56.98 -13.51
N ALA A 105 6.02 -57.15 -14.25
CA ALA A 105 6.19 -58.28 -15.18
C ALA A 105 7.68 -58.65 -15.34
N VAL A 106 8.00 -59.94 -15.20
CA VAL A 106 9.35 -60.50 -15.34
C VAL A 106 9.26 -61.78 -16.17
N GLN A 107 10.16 -61.95 -17.15
CA GLN A 107 10.35 -63.13 -18.03
C GLN A 107 9.18 -63.46 -19.00
N SER A 108 9.41 -63.95 -20.23
CA SER A 108 10.63 -64.06 -21.05
C SER A 108 10.28 -64.42 -22.53
N LYS A 109 11.30 -64.38 -23.41
CA LYS A 109 11.46 -65.07 -24.73
C LYS A 109 11.14 -64.33 -26.05
N LYS A 110 12.26 -63.99 -26.73
CA LYS A 110 12.71 -64.49 -28.05
C LYS A 110 12.41 -63.72 -29.37
N THR A 111 13.50 -63.16 -29.89
CA THR A 111 14.02 -63.18 -31.29
C THR A 111 13.33 -62.42 -32.45
N GLN A 112 14.09 -61.43 -32.94
CA GLN A 112 14.43 -61.04 -34.33
C GLN A 112 14.37 -62.13 -35.44
N PRO A 113 14.51 -61.84 -36.78
CA PRO A 113 15.18 -60.66 -37.39
C PRO A 113 14.59 -60.04 -38.70
N SER A 114 15.30 -58.99 -39.19
CA SER A 114 15.41 -58.50 -40.59
C SER A 114 14.42 -57.40 -41.05
N LYS A 115 14.77 -56.44 -41.95
CA LYS A 115 15.99 -56.22 -42.78
C LYS A 115 16.18 -54.72 -43.15
N LYS A 116 17.36 -54.36 -43.69
CA LYS A 116 17.83 -52.99 -44.06
C LYS A 116 17.21 -52.44 -45.38
N ALA A 117 17.22 -51.11 -45.56
CA ALA A 117 17.64 -50.43 -46.82
C ALA A 117 17.91 -48.91 -46.62
N GLN A 118 18.70 -48.29 -47.52
CA GLN A 118 19.17 -46.89 -47.48
C GLN A 118 18.48 -46.02 -48.55
N LYS A 119 18.44 -44.67 -48.37
CA LYS A 119 19.08 -43.67 -49.26
C LYS A 119 18.78 -42.19 -48.90
N ARG A 120 19.73 -41.33 -49.30
CA ARG A 120 19.71 -39.85 -49.45
C ARG A 120 20.12 -39.57 -50.93
N PRO A 121 20.15 -38.32 -51.43
CA PRO A 121 19.30 -37.13 -51.23
C PRO A 121 18.81 -36.55 -52.59
N GLY A 122 18.21 -35.34 -52.61
CA GLY A 122 17.96 -34.61 -53.86
C GLY A 122 17.80 -33.09 -53.67
N LYS A 123 18.73 -32.30 -54.21
CA LYS A 123 18.59 -30.84 -54.42
C LYS A 123 17.85 -30.56 -55.73
N ARG A 124 17.13 -29.43 -55.82
CA ARG A 124 17.03 -28.66 -57.07
C ARG A 124 16.86 -27.17 -56.77
N GLU A 125 17.77 -26.37 -57.28
CA GLU A 125 17.66 -24.91 -57.38
C GLU A 125 16.98 -24.54 -58.71
N GLN A 126 16.24 -23.43 -58.75
CA GLN A 126 16.43 -22.40 -59.79
C GLN A 126 15.69 -21.10 -59.44
N SER A 127 16.33 -19.99 -59.78
CA SER A 127 15.90 -18.60 -59.59
C SER A 127 15.35 -18.00 -60.88
N VAL A 128 14.72 -16.82 -60.80
CA VAL A 128 14.99 -15.58 -61.58
C VAL A 128 14.06 -14.46 -61.06
N ALA A 129 14.48 -13.20 -61.17
CA ALA A 129 13.92 -12.02 -60.48
C ALA A 129 13.01 -11.12 -61.34
N SER A 130 12.26 -10.20 -60.72
CA SER A 130 12.36 -8.73 -60.99
C SER A 130 11.44 -7.84 -60.12
N GLU A 131 12.07 -6.83 -59.49
CA GLU A 131 11.70 -5.40 -59.32
C GLU A 131 10.34 -4.91 -58.73
N ALA A 132 10.46 -4.33 -57.52
CA ALA A 132 10.02 -2.99 -57.07
C ALA A 132 8.66 -2.36 -57.48
N ASN A 133 7.77 -2.15 -56.51
CA ASN A 133 7.53 -0.81 -55.88
C ASN A 133 6.46 -0.85 -54.77
N THR A 134 6.65 -0.05 -53.72
CA THR A 134 5.66 0.22 -52.64
C THR A 134 4.84 1.49 -52.99
N PRO A 135 3.62 1.70 -52.47
CA PRO A 135 3.51 2.48 -51.22
C PRO A 135 2.33 2.10 -50.28
N HIS A 136 2.32 2.79 -49.13
CA HIS A 136 1.36 2.77 -48.01
C HIS A 136 -0.12 3.05 -48.36
N PRO A 137 -1.01 2.83 -47.38
CA PRO A 137 -2.15 3.72 -47.14
C PRO A 137 -2.19 4.31 -45.71
N TRP A 138 -2.44 5.61 -45.62
CA TRP A 138 -3.12 6.27 -44.50
C TRP A 138 -3.99 7.41 -45.07
N THR A 139 -5.10 7.71 -44.37
CA THR A 139 -5.95 8.93 -44.46
C THR A 139 -6.69 9.27 -45.78
N ASP A 140 -8.03 9.32 -45.71
CA ASP A 140 -8.84 10.57 -45.64
C ASP A 140 -10.06 10.79 -46.58
N PHE A 141 -11.05 11.52 -46.01
CA PHE A 141 -12.26 12.18 -46.57
C PHE A 141 -13.44 11.30 -47.10
N VAL A 142 -14.76 11.53 -46.88
CA VAL A 142 -15.66 12.61 -46.36
C VAL A 142 -16.60 13.26 -47.42
N ASP A 143 -17.90 13.01 -47.22
CA ASP A 143 -19.14 13.80 -47.50
C ASP A 143 -19.80 14.09 -48.88
N SER A 144 -21.14 14.28 -48.77
CA SER A 144 -22.09 15.02 -49.66
C SER A 144 -22.56 14.33 -50.98
N GLN A 145 -23.73 14.57 -51.60
CA GLN A 145 -24.86 15.54 -51.46
C GLN A 145 -26.13 14.99 -52.23
N THR A 146 -27.23 15.73 -52.52
CA THR A 146 -28.52 15.89 -51.74
C THR A 146 -29.76 15.88 -52.71
N ARG A 147 -31.00 16.19 -52.22
CA ARG A 147 -32.28 16.60 -52.93
C ARG A 147 -33.29 15.47 -53.26
N GLN A 148 -34.64 15.67 -53.32
CA GLN A 148 -35.52 16.85 -53.10
C GLN A 148 -37.02 16.46 -52.81
N LYS A 149 -37.74 17.33 -52.06
CA LYS A 149 -39.20 17.74 -52.02
C LYS A 149 -40.28 16.91 -52.78
N SER A 150 -41.56 16.77 -52.35
CA SER A 150 -42.62 17.77 -51.99
C SER A 150 -43.97 17.06 -51.63
N SER A 151 -45.05 17.63 -51.04
CA SER A 151 -45.29 18.86 -50.24
C SER A 151 -46.75 19.00 -49.70
N SER A 152 -46.92 19.45 -48.44
CA SER A 152 -47.90 20.44 -47.91
C SER A 152 -49.44 20.26 -47.97
N LEU A 153 -50.11 20.40 -46.80
CA LEU A 153 -51.10 21.46 -46.44
C LEU A 153 -51.55 21.32 -44.95
N GLY A 154 -51.89 22.42 -44.28
CA GLY A 154 -52.46 22.48 -42.90
C GLY A 154 -53.75 23.32 -42.88
N PRO A 155 -54.25 23.89 -41.75
CA PRO A 155 -53.61 24.02 -40.41
C PRO A 155 -54.53 23.74 -39.18
N ASP A 156 -54.07 24.20 -38.00
CA ASP A 156 -54.75 24.47 -36.71
C ASP A 156 -55.03 23.33 -35.71
N GLY A 157 -54.67 23.54 -34.41
CA GLY A 157 -55.23 22.75 -33.28
C GLY A 157 -54.33 22.26 -32.13
N ASP A 158 -53.49 23.12 -31.54
CA ASP A 158 -53.05 23.14 -30.11
C ASP A 158 -52.45 21.92 -29.32
N SER A 159 -51.47 22.27 -28.46
CA SER A 159 -51.10 21.66 -27.15
C SER A 159 -50.28 20.34 -26.98
N GLN A 160 -49.13 20.53 -26.32
CA GLN A 160 -48.49 19.74 -25.23
C GLN A 160 -48.11 18.23 -25.36
N ALA A 161 -46.79 18.03 -25.50
CA ALA A 161 -45.87 17.45 -24.51
C ALA A 161 -45.78 15.92 -24.19
N ARG A 162 -44.50 15.54 -24.05
CA ARG A 162 -43.88 14.38 -23.35
C ARG A 162 -43.80 13.03 -24.05
N ALA A 163 -42.60 12.43 -23.88
CA ALA A 163 -42.21 11.11 -24.32
C ALA A 163 -42.42 10.08 -23.19
N SER A 164 -42.57 8.82 -23.58
CA SER A 164 -42.56 7.66 -22.68
C SER A 164 -41.67 6.57 -23.27
N VAL A 165 -40.85 5.96 -22.43
CA VAL A 165 -39.99 4.82 -22.76
C VAL A 165 -40.83 3.54 -22.76
N GLU A 166 -40.66 2.67 -23.75
CA GLU A 166 -41.31 1.36 -23.78
C GLU A 166 -40.63 0.39 -22.80
N GLY A 167 -41.45 -0.21 -21.92
CA GLY A 167 -41.10 -1.42 -21.18
C GLY A 167 -42.11 -2.51 -21.53
N GLY A 168 -41.71 -3.49 -22.34
CA GLY A 168 -42.57 -4.60 -22.75
C GLY A 168 -42.73 -5.65 -21.64
N ALA A 169 -43.97 -6.01 -21.33
CA ALA A 169 -44.33 -7.13 -20.46
C ALA A 169 -45.40 -8.01 -21.11
N THR A 170 -45.26 -9.33 -21.01
CA THR A 170 -46.20 -10.35 -21.49
C THR A 170 -45.92 -11.68 -20.80
N PRO A 171 -46.85 -12.66 -20.75
CA PRO A 171 -48.29 -12.59 -21.04
C PRO A 171 -49.15 -13.18 -19.89
N ALA A 172 -50.47 -13.29 -20.13
CA ALA A 172 -51.45 -13.88 -19.20
C ALA A 172 -51.59 -15.42 -19.35
N ALA A 173 -52.26 -16.04 -18.36
CA ALA A 173 -52.80 -17.40 -18.43
C ALA A 173 -53.99 -17.48 -19.41
N GLY A 174 -54.46 -18.66 -19.87
CA GLY A 174 -54.04 -20.06 -19.67
C GLY A 174 -55.09 -20.98 -20.35
N ASP A 175 -54.93 -22.31 -20.30
CA ASP A 175 -56.03 -23.29 -20.09
C ASP A 175 -55.57 -24.77 -20.21
N ASP A 176 -56.37 -25.63 -19.56
CA ASP A 176 -56.60 -27.08 -19.72
C ASP A 176 -55.64 -28.18 -19.19
N MET A 177 -56.26 -29.01 -18.31
CA MET A 177 -56.15 -30.47 -18.09
C MET A 177 -54.89 -31.10 -17.44
N ASP A 178 -54.99 -32.11 -16.56
CA ASP A 178 -56.10 -32.55 -15.67
C ASP A 178 -55.61 -33.61 -14.63
N VAL A 179 -56.40 -33.83 -13.56
CA VAL A 179 -56.56 -35.06 -12.73
C VAL A 179 -55.49 -35.53 -11.69
N ASP A 180 -56.03 -35.90 -10.50
CA ASP A 180 -55.57 -36.70 -9.33
C ASP A 180 -54.37 -36.22 -8.48
N GLU A 181 -54.57 -35.53 -7.35
CA GLU A 181 -55.22 -35.93 -6.05
C GLU A 181 -54.40 -36.90 -5.15
N ARG A 182 -53.87 -36.39 -4.03
CA ARG A 182 -54.52 -36.49 -2.70
C ARG A 182 -53.85 -35.66 -1.60
N GLU A 183 -54.64 -35.33 -0.58
CA GLU A 183 -54.44 -34.21 0.33
C GLU A 183 -53.52 -34.49 1.53
N THR A 184 -53.00 -33.41 2.13
CA THR A 184 -53.13 -33.24 3.58
C THR A 184 -53.10 -31.75 3.96
N GLU A 185 -54.20 -31.23 4.50
CA GLU A 185 -54.27 -29.86 5.00
C GLU A 185 -53.40 -29.64 6.25
N VAL A 186 -52.77 -28.47 6.34
CA VAL A 186 -52.52 -27.83 7.64
C VAL A 186 -52.90 -26.35 7.56
N LYS A 187 -53.91 -25.98 8.35
CA LYS A 187 -54.44 -24.61 8.48
C LYS A 187 -53.33 -23.62 8.87
N ARG A 188 -53.36 -22.41 8.28
CA ARG A 188 -52.63 -21.24 8.79
C ARG A 188 -53.61 -20.17 9.26
N GLU A 189 -53.70 -20.01 10.58
CA GLU A 189 -54.31 -18.83 11.21
C GLU A 189 -53.38 -17.59 11.09
N PRO A 190 -53.94 -16.36 11.16
CA PRO A 190 -53.17 -15.14 10.96
C PRO A 190 -52.39 -14.75 12.22
N ALA A 191 -51.06 -14.89 12.19
CA ALA A 191 -50.20 -14.44 13.29
C ALA A 191 -50.00 -12.92 13.27
N GLU A 192 -50.22 -12.26 14.42
CA GLU A 192 -49.98 -10.84 14.61
C GLU A 192 -48.49 -10.46 14.50
N PHE A 193 -48.23 -9.26 13.96
CA PHE A 193 -46.89 -8.78 13.62
C PHE A 193 -46.20 -8.14 14.84
N SER A 194 -45.68 -8.96 15.77
CA SER A 194 -44.90 -8.45 16.93
C SER A 194 -43.51 -7.96 16.50
N ARG A 195 -43.29 -6.66 16.70
CA ARG A 195 -42.03 -5.97 16.39
C ARG A 195 -40.87 -6.45 17.26
N GLU A 196 -41.13 -6.82 18.51
CA GLU A 196 -40.12 -7.40 19.41
C GLU A 196 -39.65 -8.76 18.89
N VAL A 197 -40.58 -9.63 18.51
CA VAL A 197 -40.28 -10.98 18.01
C VAL A 197 -39.52 -10.94 16.69
N GLU A 198 -39.85 -10.02 15.78
CA GLU A 198 -39.12 -9.89 14.51
C GLU A 198 -37.70 -9.32 14.70
N ILE A 199 -37.50 -8.38 15.64
CA ILE A 199 -36.17 -7.89 16.02
C ILE A 199 -35.33 -8.98 16.69
N GLU A 200 -35.91 -9.79 17.58
CA GLU A 200 -35.22 -10.93 18.18
C GLU A 200 -34.90 -11.99 17.11
N LYS A 201 -35.85 -12.28 16.20
CA LYS A 201 -35.65 -13.20 15.08
C LYS A 201 -34.56 -12.74 14.12
N LEU A 202 -34.41 -11.44 13.85
CA LEU A 202 -33.30 -10.88 13.07
C LEU A 202 -31.96 -10.89 13.82
N ARG A 203 -31.95 -10.87 15.17
CA ARG A 203 -30.74 -11.19 15.96
C ARG A 203 -30.37 -12.66 15.84
N THR A 204 -31.34 -13.57 15.70
CA THR A 204 -31.09 -15.02 15.60
C THR A 204 -30.84 -15.52 14.17
N SER A 205 -31.36 -14.85 13.13
CA SER A 205 -31.40 -15.36 11.74
C SER A 205 -30.82 -14.43 10.65
N GLY A 206 -30.00 -13.43 11.04
CA GLY A 206 -29.34 -12.55 10.07
C GLY A 206 -28.55 -13.31 8.99
N SER A 207 -28.81 -12.99 7.73
CA SER A 207 -28.25 -13.69 6.56
C SER A 207 -26.76 -13.41 6.41
N MET A 208 -25.95 -14.46 6.18
CA MET A 208 -24.55 -14.28 5.79
C MET A 208 -24.45 -13.87 4.32
N THR A 209 -23.71 -12.80 4.04
CA THR A 209 -23.28 -12.44 2.69
C THR A 209 -22.38 -13.54 2.09
N GLN A 210 -22.52 -13.77 0.78
CA GLN A 210 -22.01 -14.94 0.07
C GLN A 210 -20.51 -14.86 -0.27
N ASN A 211 -19.62 -14.58 0.68
CA ASN A 211 -18.17 -14.61 0.44
C ASN A 211 -17.43 -15.49 1.46
N PRO A 212 -16.98 -16.71 1.09
CA PRO A 212 -16.41 -17.66 2.06
C PRO A 212 -15.04 -17.27 2.62
N THR A 213 -14.38 -16.24 2.09
CA THR A 213 -13.08 -15.74 2.58
C THR A 213 -13.15 -14.95 3.88
N GLU A 214 -14.33 -14.45 4.29
CA GLU A 214 -14.46 -13.57 5.47
C GLU A 214 -14.91 -14.30 6.76
N VAL A 215 -15.11 -15.63 6.70
CA VAL A 215 -15.82 -16.40 7.74
C VAL A 215 -14.99 -16.68 9.02
N SER A 216 -13.72 -16.25 9.13
CA SER A 216 -12.80 -16.72 10.18
C SER A 216 -11.95 -15.68 10.96
N ARG A 217 -12.29 -14.38 10.97
CA ARG A 217 -11.68 -13.46 11.97
C ARG A 217 -12.35 -13.62 13.34
N ILE A 218 -11.90 -14.64 14.09
CA ILE A 218 -12.24 -14.88 15.50
C ILE A 218 -12.02 -13.59 16.31
N ARG A 219 -12.90 -13.30 17.27
CA ARG A 219 -12.77 -12.13 18.16
C ARG A 219 -11.44 -12.24 18.90
N ASN A 220 -10.57 -11.25 18.83
CA ASN A 220 -9.29 -11.27 19.53
C ASN A 220 -9.42 -10.78 21.00
N ILE A 221 -10.23 -9.75 21.23
CA ILE A 221 -10.39 -9.10 22.54
C ILE A 221 -11.55 -9.73 23.32
N SER A 222 -11.31 -10.12 24.57
CA SER A 222 -12.30 -10.77 25.43
C SER A 222 -13.25 -9.75 26.10
N LYS A 223 -12.71 -8.66 26.68
CA LYS A 223 -13.47 -7.67 27.45
C LYS A 223 -12.81 -6.29 27.41
N VAL A 224 -13.61 -5.23 27.42
CA VAL A 224 -13.14 -3.83 27.43
C VAL A 224 -13.86 -3.04 28.51
N GLN A 225 -13.13 -2.39 29.41
CA GLN A 225 -13.71 -1.41 30.34
C GLN A 225 -13.76 -0.03 29.69
N PHE A 226 -14.96 0.55 29.57
CA PHE A 226 -15.18 1.89 29.02
C PHE A 226 -16.03 2.74 29.99
N GLY A 227 -15.36 3.68 30.67
CA GLY A 227 -15.97 4.47 31.74
C GLY A 227 -16.36 3.59 32.93
N ARG A 228 -17.66 3.50 33.24
CA ARG A 228 -18.20 2.62 34.30
C ARG A 228 -18.80 1.31 33.80
N ASN A 229 -18.71 1.03 32.49
CA ASN A 229 -19.36 -0.11 31.88
C ASN A 229 -18.32 -1.07 31.32
N ASP A 230 -18.59 -2.36 31.46
CA ASP A 230 -17.87 -3.42 30.77
C ASP A 230 -18.55 -3.69 29.42
N LEU A 231 -17.77 -3.65 28.34
CA LEU A 231 -18.20 -3.87 26.97
C LEU A 231 -17.59 -5.18 26.45
N PHE A 232 -18.40 -5.96 25.73
CA PHE A 232 -18.00 -7.22 25.12
C PHE A 232 -18.00 -7.07 23.59
N PRO A 233 -16.83 -7.14 22.93
CA PRO A 233 -16.70 -6.97 21.49
C PRO A 233 -17.57 -7.96 20.69
N TRP A 234 -18.13 -7.49 19.59
CA TRP A 234 -18.94 -8.29 18.66
C TRP A 234 -18.14 -8.78 17.45
N TYR A 235 -17.04 -8.11 17.13
CA TYR A 235 -16.21 -8.39 15.96
C TYR A 235 -14.74 -8.26 16.32
N PHE A 236 -13.87 -8.91 15.52
CA PHE A 236 -12.44 -8.67 15.55
C PHE A 236 -12.12 -7.18 15.36
N SER A 237 -11.21 -6.65 16.16
CA SER A 237 -10.66 -5.29 16.02
C SER A 237 -9.14 -5.29 16.12
N PRO A 238 -8.40 -4.65 15.19
CA PRO A 238 -6.94 -4.74 15.09
C PRO A 238 -6.24 -3.83 16.11
N TYR A 239 -6.48 -4.06 17.40
CA TYR A 239 -5.57 -3.57 18.44
C TYR A 239 -4.22 -4.31 18.36
N PRO A 240 -3.11 -3.71 18.82
CA PRO A 240 -1.81 -4.37 18.84
C PRO A 240 -1.86 -5.69 19.62
N GLU A 241 -1.10 -6.69 19.16
CA GLU A 241 -1.21 -8.09 19.61
C GLU A 241 -1.08 -8.27 21.13
N ILE A 242 -0.18 -7.50 21.76
CA ILE A 242 -0.01 -7.45 23.22
C ILE A 242 -1.30 -7.17 24.02
N PHE A 243 -2.34 -6.59 23.40
CA PHE A 243 -3.64 -6.35 24.03
C PHE A 243 -4.67 -7.47 23.79
N ALA A 244 -4.40 -8.41 22.87
CA ALA A 244 -5.24 -9.60 22.65
C ALA A 244 -4.98 -10.69 23.71
N GLU A 245 -3.78 -10.68 24.31
CA GLU A 245 -3.37 -11.52 25.45
C GLU A 245 -3.91 -11.05 26.79
N GLU A 246 -4.34 -9.79 26.89
CA GLU A 246 -4.93 -9.21 28.11
C GLU A 246 -6.38 -9.66 28.29
N ASP A 247 -6.75 -9.95 29.54
CA ASP A 247 -8.12 -10.33 29.88
C ASP A 247 -9.11 -9.15 29.79
N VAL A 248 -8.63 -7.92 30.04
CA VAL A 248 -9.42 -6.67 30.00
C VAL A 248 -8.58 -5.53 29.43
N ILE A 249 -9.08 -4.86 28.40
CA ILE A 249 -8.50 -3.58 27.93
C ILE A 249 -9.22 -2.42 28.60
N PHE A 250 -8.47 -1.50 29.19
CA PHE A 250 -8.98 -0.29 29.83
C PHE A 250 -8.89 0.90 28.87
N ILE A 251 -10.02 1.50 28.50
CA ILE A 251 -10.07 2.64 27.57
C ILE A 251 -10.57 3.90 28.27
N CYS A 252 -9.83 4.99 28.14
CA CYS A 252 -10.24 6.29 28.68
C CYS A 252 -11.43 6.87 27.92
N GLU A 253 -12.52 7.17 28.62
CA GLU A 253 -13.78 7.67 28.05
C GLU A 253 -13.66 9.05 27.36
N PHE A 254 -12.59 9.80 27.61
CA PHE A 254 -12.35 11.14 27.06
C PHE A 254 -11.34 11.15 25.90
N CYS A 255 -10.12 10.64 26.13
CA CYS A 255 -9.04 10.67 25.12
C CYS A 255 -8.93 9.39 24.26
N LEU A 256 -9.75 8.38 24.57
CA LEU A 256 -9.80 7.07 23.90
C LEU A 256 -8.48 6.26 23.91
N SER A 257 -7.47 6.69 24.69
CA SER A 257 -6.24 5.92 24.91
C SER A 257 -6.54 4.62 25.66
N TYR A 258 -5.88 3.54 25.26
CA TYR A 258 -6.11 2.17 25.73
C TYR A 258 -4.89 1.61 26.50
N TYR A 259 -5.15 0.75 27.49
CA TYR A 259 -4.16 0.21 28.42
C TYR A 259 -4.51 -1.25 28.80
N GLY A 260 -3.50 -2.12 28.98
CA GLY A 260 -3.69 -3.50 29.46
C GLY A 260 -3.66 -3.63 30.99
N ASP A 261 -2.90 -2.75 31.66
CA ASP A 261 -2.77 -2.74 33.13
C ASP A 261 -3.62 -1.64 33.79
N GLU A 262 -4.42 -2.03 34.78
CA GLU A 262 -5.24 -1.13 35.61
C GLU A 262 -4.41 -0.05 36.32
N LYS A 263 -3.17 -0.35 36.73
CA LYS A 263 -2.28 0.64 37.38
C LYS A 263 -1.79 1.68 36.36
N ALA A 264 -1.51 1.28 35.13
CA ALA A 264 -1.18 2.19 34.03
C ALA A 264 -2.38 3.08 33.69
N PHE A 265 -3.57 2.50 33.52
CA PHE A 265 -4.82 3.22 33.29
C PHE A 265 -5.15 4.22 34.42
N SER A 266 -5.05 3.80 35.67
CA SER A 266 -5.27 4.64 36.85
C SER A 266 -4.31 5.82 36.91
N ARG A 267 -3.03 5.60 36.55
CA ARG A 267 -2.01 6.65 36.45
C ARG A 267 -2.31 7.62 35.31
N HIS A 268 -2.77 7.11 34.17
CA HIS A 268 -3.24 7.93 33.06
C HIS A 268 -4.45 8.79 33.47
N ARG A 269 -5.49 8.22 34.11
CA ARG A 269 -6.70 9.00 34.43
C ARG A 269 -6.45 10.16 35.39
N ARG A 270 -5.46 10.04 36.28
CA ARG A 270 -4.98 11.13 37.16
C ARG A 270 -4.25 12.25 36.41
N LYS A 271 -3.64 11.96 35.26
CA LYS A 271 -2.92 12.93 34.41
C LYS A 271 -3.75 13.48 33.25
N CYS A 272 -4.77 12.74 32.80
CA CYS A 272 -5.61 13.10 31.66
C CYS A 272 -6.48 14.31 32.00
N GLN A 273 -6.15 15.46 31.38
CA GLN A 273 -6.85 16.73 31.54
C GLN A 273 -8.09 16.85 30.64
N LEU A 274 -8.23 15.98 29.64
CA LEU A 274 -9.32 16.03 28.67
C LEU A 274 -10.65 15.60 29.30
N GLN A 275 -11.70 16.40 29.11
CA GLN A 275 -13.06 16.15 29.62
C GLN A 275 -14.14 16.16 28.51
N HIS A 276 -13.75 16.34 27.26
CA HIS A 276 -14.61 16.34 26.08
C HIS A 276 -13.82 15.91 24.84
N PRO A 277 -14.46 15.51 23.72
CA PRO A 277 -13.75 15.23 22.48
C PRO A 277 -12.95 16.45 21.99
N PRO A 278 -11.76 16.27 21.39
CA PRO A 278 -10.79 17.35 21.13
C PRO A 278 -11.10 18.17 19.86
N GLY A 279 -12.38 18.40 19.59
CA GLY A 279 -12.90 19.15 18.43
C GLY A 279 -13.80 20.31 18.83
N ASN A 280 -14.48 20.90 17.83
CA ASN A 280 -15.38 22.04 18.03
C ASN A 280 -16.77 21.56 18.47
N GLU A 281 -17.35 22.12 19.52
CA GLU A 281 -18.76 21.87 19.85
C GLU A 281 -19.66 22.65 18.89
N ILE A 282 -20.44 21.94 18.07
CA ILE A 282 -21.25 22.51 16.98
C ILE A 282 -22.76 22.45 17.25
N TYR A 283 -23.17 21.73 18.29
CA TYR A 283 -24.55 21.68 18.77
C TYR A 283 -24.58 21.40 20.27
N ARG A 284 -25.48 22.10 20.96
CA ARG A 284 -25.70 22.01 22.41
C ARG A 284 -27.18 22.10 22.72
N ASP A 285 -27.74 21.06 23.35
CA ASP A 285 -29.12 21.10 23.84
C ASP A 285 -29.30 20.19 25.07
N GLU A 286 -29.82 20.77 26.16
CA GLU A 286 -29.95 20.16 27.49
C GLU A 286 -28.72 19.30 27.90
N ALA A 287 -28.86 17.98 27.79
CA ALA A 287 -27.87 16.98 28.22
C ALA A 287 -27.04 16.39 27.05
N ILE A 288 -27.24 16.84 25.81
CA ILE A 288 -26.59 16.30 24.60
C ILE A 288 -25.72 17.39 23.95
N SER A 289 -24.56 16.99 23.42
CA SER A 289 -23.70 17.90 22.65
C SER A 289 -22.96 17.16 21.55
N PHE A 290 -22.85 17.76 20.36
CA PHE A 290 -22.09 17.21 19.24
C PHE A 290 -20.78 17.98 19.05
N PHE A 291 -19.70 17.23 18.87
CA PHE A 291 -18.38 17.75 18.55
C PHE A 291 -17.98 17.35 17.12
N GLU A 292 -17.62 18.32 16.30
CA GLU A 292 -16.95 18.11 15.01
C GLU A 292 -15.45 17.97 15.24
N ILE A 293 -14.87 16.88 14.74
CA ILE A 293 -13.48 16.51 14.95
C ILE A 293 -12.89 16.16 13.59
N ASP A 294 -11.90 16.94 13.15
CA ASP A 294 -11.16 16.66 11.92
C ASP A 294 -10.13 15.55 12.16
N GLY A 295 -10.26 14.43 11.45
CA GLY A 295 -9.36 13.29 11.56
C GLY A 295 -7.90 13.64 11.22
N ARG A 296 -7.65 14.58 10.29
CA ARG A 296 -6.30 15.08 9.94
C ARG A 296 -5.67 15.88 11.08
N ARG A 297 -6.48 16.57 11.90
CA ARG A 297 -6.02 17.35 13.06
C ARG A 297 -5.89 16.50 14.33
N GLN A 298 -6.78 15.53 14.54
CA GLN A 298 -6.88 14.74 15.77
C GLN A 298 -6.65 13.24 15.52
N ARG A 299 -5.66 12.90 14.68
CA ARG A 299 -5.38 11.54 14.18
C ARG A 299 -5.44 10.46 15.26
N THR A 300 -4.71 10.62 16.37
CA THR A 300 -4.66 9.61 17.44
C THR A 300 -6.03 9.37 18.07
N TRP A 301 -6.82 10.42 18.32
CA TRP A 301 -8.15 10.29 18.90
C TRP A 301 -9.11 9.60 17.93
N CYS A 302 -9.09 9.99 16.66
CA CYS A 302 -9.94 9.40 15.62
C CYS A 302 -9.55 7.95 15.29
N ARG A 303 -8.26 7.59 15.28
CA ARG A 303 -7.77 6.21 15.13
C ARG A 303 -8.25 5.34 16.30
N ASN A 304 -8.11 5.82 17.53
CA ASN A 304 -8.59 5.12 18.72
C ASN A 304 -10.12 4.94 18.70
N LEU A 305 -10.87 5.95 18.24
CA LEU A 305 -12.31 5.83 18.00
C LEU A 305 -12.62 4.77 16.94
N CYS A 306 -11.86 4.70 15.85
CA CYS A 306 -12.05 3.69 14.82
C CYS A 306 -11.79 2.27 15.31
N LEU A 307 -10.73 2.05 16.10
CA LEU A 307 -10.44 0.77 16.75
C LEU A 307 -11.55 0.35 17.73
N LEU A 308 -12.03 1.30 18.56
CA LEU A 308 -13.20 1.10 19.43
C LEU A 308 -14.45 0.74 18.63
N SER A 309 -14.59 1.31 17.42
CA SER A 309 -15.76 1.09 16.56
C SER A 309 -15.73 -0.25 15.86
N LYS A 310 -14.56 -0.71 15.41
CA LYS A 310 -14.39 -1.98 14.71
C LYS A 310 -14.76 -3.18 15.60
N MET A 311 -14.70 -3.03 16.92
CA MET A 311 -15.22 -4.03 17.87
C MET A 311 -16.74 -4.24 17.77
N PHE A 312 -17.50 -3.27 17.24
CA PHE A 312 -18.97 -3.31 17.16
C PHE A 312 -19.52 -3.15 15.73
N LEU A 313 -18.65 -3.01 14.73
CA LEU A 313 -18.99 -2.88 13.32
C LEU A 313 -18.22 -3.89 12.48
N ASP A 314 -18.96 -4.66 11.69
CA ASP A 314 -18.40 -5.71 10.82
C ASP A 314 -17.59 -5.08 9.67
N HIS A 315 -18.27 -4.38 8.76
CA HIS A 315 -17.74 -3.81 7.52
C HIS A 315 -17.00 -2.47 7.69
N LYS A 316 -16.32 -2.23 8.82
CA LYS A 316 -15.45 -1.05 8.95
C LYS A 316 -14.06 -1.37 8.39
N THR A 317 -13.82 -0.97 7.14
CA THR A 317 -12.56 -1.18 6.40
C THR A 317 -11.46 -0.21 6.83
N LEU A 318 -11.77 1.09 6.89
CA LEU A 318 -10.80 2.13 7.24
C LEU A 318 -10.81 2.42 8.75
N TYR A 319 -9.68 2.16 9.42
CA TYR A 319 -9.50 2.42 10.86
C TYR A 319 -8.18 3.12 11.24
N TYR A 320 -7.15 3.09 10.37
CA TYR A 320 -5.95 3.90 10.53
C TYR A 320 -5.99 5.21 9.72
N ASP A 321 -6.62 5.20 8.54
CA ASP A 321 -6.69 6.36 7.66
C ASP A 321 -7.93 7.20 7.97
N VAL A 322 -7.74 8.13 8.91
CA VAL A 322 -8.77 9.02 9.43
C VAL A 322 -8.74 10.42 8.81
N ASP A 323 -7.64 10.76 8.13
CA ASP A 323 -7.40 12.05 7.49
C ASP A 323 -8.50 12.55 6.52
N PRO A 324 -9.12 11.71 5.65
CA PRO A 324 -10.18 12.17 4.74
C PRO A 324 -11.55 12.33 5.43
N PHE A 325 -11.68 12.03 6.72
CA PHE A 325 -12.96 12.05 7.44
C PHE A 325 -13.09 13.20 8.44
N LEU A 326 -14.31 13.74 8.53
CA LEU A 326 -14.81 14.43 9.72
C LEU A 326 -15.57 13.45 10.60
N PHE A 327 -15.41 13.57 11.92
CA PHE A 327 -16.09 12.77 12.93
C PHE A 327 -17.03 13.66 13.75
N TYR A 328 -18.30 13.30 13.80
CA TYR A 328 -19.34 14.00 14.55
C TYR A 328 -19.71 13.19 15.80
N ALA A 329 -19.01 13.48 16.89
CA ALA A 329 -19.13 12.75 18.16
C ALA A 329 -20.26 13.31 19.02
N MET A 330 -21.31 12.51 19.24
CA MET A 330 -22.39 12.81 20.16
C MET A 330 -22.02 12.39 21.58
N THR A 331 -22.20 13.31 22.52
CA THR A 331 -21.85 13.14 23.93
C THR A 331 -23.04 13.39 24.86
N ALA A 332 -23.04 12.72 26.00
CA ALA A 332 -23.92 13.01 27.13
C ALA A 332 -23.15 13.82 28.18
N ARG A 333 -23.71 14.95 28.58
CA ARG A 333 -23.12 15.87 29.55
C ARG A 333 -23.41 15.41 30.98
N THR A 334 -22.39 15.38 31.82
CA THR A 334 -22.53 15.27 33.28
C THR A 334 -21.59 16.27 33.97
N GLU A 335 -21.67 16.37 35.30
CA GLU A 335 -20.74 17.14 36.13
C GLU A 335 -19.26 16.73 35.93
N LYS A 336 -18.98 15.53 35.40
CA LYS A 336 -17.62 15.02 35.16
C LYS A 336 -17.09 15.28 33.74
N GLY A 337 -17.89 15.90 32.87
CA GLY A 337 -17.55 16.18 31.48
C GLY A 337 -18.54 15.60 30.48
N PHE A 338 -18.05 15.42 29.25
CA PHE A 338 -18.83 15.00 28.08
C PHE A 338 -18.47 13.55 27.72
N HIS A 339 -19.37 12.63 28.01
CA HIS A 339 -19.16 11.20 27.83
C HIS A 339 -19.62 10.76 26.43
N LEU A 340 -18.78 10.06 25.68
CA LEU A 340 -19.11 9.59 24.33
C LEU A 340 -20.32 8.63 24.36
N VAL A 341 -21.34 8.92 23.54
CA VAL A 341 -22.57 8.10 23.39
C VAL A 341 -22.55 7.33 22.07
N GLY A 342 -22.06 7.99 21.03
CA GLY A 342 -21.97 7.47 19.67
C GLY A 342 -21.42 8.55 18.74
N TYR A 343 -21.22 8.21 17.48
CA TYR A 343 -20.77 9.16 16.47
C TYR A 343 -21.21 8.71 15.07
N PHE A 344 -21.05 9.60 14.11
CA PHE A 344 -20.88 9.21 12.72
C PHE A 344 -19.66 9.87 12.09
N SER A 345 -19.10 9.28 11.04
CA SER A 345 -18.10 9.93 10.19
C SER A 345 -18.70 10.30 8.84
N LYS A 346 -18.14 11.34 8.23
CA LYS A 346 -18.47 11.82 6.88
C LYS A 346 -17.16 12.09 6.15
N GLU A 347 -17.06 11.69 4.89
CA GLU A 347 -15.93 12.07 4.03
C GLU A 347 -15.94 13.59 3.78
N LYS A 348 -14.77 14.21 3.74
CA LYS A 348 -14.64 15.63 3.39
C LYS A 348 -15.07 15.90 1.95
N GLU A 349 -14.84 14.93 1.08
CA GLU A 349 -15.26 14.90 -0.32
C GLU A 349 -15.67 13.46 -0.65
N SER A 350 -16.94 13.25 -0.99
CA SER A 350 -17.49 11.93 -1.34
C SER A 350 -17.94 11.95 -2.78
N ALA A 351 -17.37 11.06 -3.61
CA ALA A 351 -17.65 11.01 -5.04
C ALA A 351 -19.12 10.66 -5.36
N GLU A 352 -19.74 9.85 -4.50
CA GLU A 352 -21.15 9.43 -4.62
C GLU A 352 -22.11 10.33 -3.81
N GLY A 353 -21.60 11.40 -3.19
CA GLY A 353 -22.42 12.36 -2.45
C GLY A 353 -22.92 11.87 -1.08
N TYR A 354 -22.23 10.91 -0.45
CA TYR A 354 -22.66 10.38 0.84
C TYR A 354 -22.52 11.40 1.98
N ASN A 355 -23.56 11.53 2.81
CA ASN A 355 -23.56 12.41 3.98
C ASN A 355 -23.11 11.71 5.27
N LEU A 356 -22.97 10.38 5.22
CA LEU A 356 -22.56 9.54 6.33
C LEU A 356 -21.89 8.28 5.80
N ALA A 357 -20.67 8.01 6.28
CA ALA A 357 -19.90 6.81 5.97
C ALA A 357 -20.14 5.73 7.04
N CYS A 358 -19.60 5.96 8.24
CA CYS A 358 -19.73 5.05 9.38
C CYS A 358 -20.64 5.66 10.46
N ILE A 359 -21.49 4.85 11.10
CA ILE A 359 -22.33 5.25 12.25
C ILE A 359 -22.26 4.20 13.37
N LEU A 360 -22.08 4.66 14.61
CA LEU A 360 -22.11 3.79 15.80
C LEU A 360 -22.80 4.48 16.97
N THR A 361 -23.77 3.78 17.57
CA THR A 361 -24.19 4.03 18.96
C THR A 361 -23.56 2.95 19.84
N LEU A 362 -22.80 3.35 20.87
CA LEU A 362 -22.11 2.38 21.74
C LEU A 362 -23.14 1.47 22.45
N PRO A 363 -22.83 0.18 22.67
CA PRO A 363 -23.82 -0.82 23.12
C PRO A 363 -24.68 -0.40 24.33
N GLN A 364 -24.06 0.18 25.35
CA GLN A 364 -24.72 0.66 26.58
C GLN A 364 -25.72 1.81 26.36
N TYR A 365 -25.71 2.44 25.18
CA TYR A 365 -26.62 3.52 24.78
C TYR A 365 -27.61 3.12 23.67
N GLN A 366 -27.53 1.90 23.14
CA GLN A 366 -28.49 1.42 22.15
C GLN A 366 -29.92 1.34 22.73
N ARG A 367 -30.93 1.26 21.84
CA ARG A 367 -32.37 1.26 22.17
C ARG A 367 -32.90 2.54 22.87
N LYS A 368 -32.05 3.51 23.26
CA LYS A 368 -32.42 4.80 23.88
C LYS A 368 -32.72 5.94 22.88
N GLY A 369 -32.93 5.61 21.60
CA GLY A 369 -33.23 6.59 20.53
C GLY A 369 -32.02 7.35 19.94
N TYR A 370 -30.82 7.17 20.49
CA TYR A 370 -29.62 7.91 20.06
C TYR A 370 -29.22 7.68 18.59
N GLY A 371 -29.39 6.48 18.04
CA GLY A 371 -29.14 6.23 16.61
C GLY A 371 -30.01 7.08 15.68
N ARG A 372 -31.28 7.32 16.04
CA ARG A 372 -32.17 8.21 15.28
C ARG A 372 -31.70 9.67 15.33
N LEU A 373 -31.11 10.11 16.45
CA LEU A 373 -30.55 11.46 16.57
C LEU A 373 -29.29 11.63 15.72
N LEU A 374 -28.40 10.63 15.66
CA LEU A 374 -27.22 10.66 14.78
C LEU A 374 -27.64 10.77 13.31
N ILE A 375 -28.62 9.96 12.87
CA ILE A 375 -29.18 10.03 11.51
C ILE A 375 -29.85 11.38 11.26
N GLN A 376 -30.66 11.89 12.20
CA GLN A 376 -31.27 13.21 12.05
C GLN A 376 -30.21 14.29 11.87
N PHE A 377 -29.15 14.26 12.69
CA PHE A 377 -28.09 15.26 12.65
C PHE A 377 -27.35 15.30 11.30
N SER A 378 -27.04 14.15 10.68
CA SER A 378 -26.39 14.14 9.35
C SER A 378 -27.26 14.76 8.25
N TYR A 379 -28.58 14.59 8.30
CA TYR A 379 -29.50 15.27 7.39
C TYR A 379 -29.65 16.77 7.69
N GLU A 380 -29.68 17.20 8.95
CA GLU A 380 -29.69 18.65 9.28
C GLU A 380 -28.40 19.34 8.78
N LEU A 381 -27.23 18.71 8.89
CA LEU A 381 -26.00 19.23 8.27
C LEU A 381 -26.12 19.30 6.74
N SER A 382 -26.73 18.29 6.10
CA SER A 382 -26.94 18.26 4.64
C SER A 382 -27.84 19.41 4.16
N LYS A 383 -28.90 19.74 4.91
CA LYS A 383 -29.75 20.92 4.67
C LYS A 383 -28.96 22.23 4.77
N ILE A 384 -28.08 22.37 5.76
CA ILE A 384 -27.24 23.56 5.93
C ILE A 384 -26.20 23.69 4.80
N GLU A 385 -25.69 22.57 4.27
CA GLU A 385 -24.83 22.55 3.07
C GLU A 385 -25.57 22.86 1.76
N GLY A 386 -26.91 22.79 1.74
CA GLY A 386 -27.70 22.87 0.51
C GLY A 386 -27.49 21.66 -0.41
N LYS A 387 -27.15 20.50 0.14
CA LYS A 387 -26.86 19.26 -0.61
C LYS A 387 -27.86 18.15 -0.27
N LEU A 388 -28.16 17.31 -1.27
CA LEU A 388 -28.85 16.04 -1.04
C LEU A 388 -27.84 15.02 -0.49
N GLY A 389 -28.26 14.21 0.47
CA GLY A 389 -27.42 13.18 1.07
C GLY A 389 -28.06 11.80 1.10
N SER A 390 -27.21 10.77 1.08
CA SER A 390 -27.52 9.36 1.34
C SER A 390 -26.47 8.80 2.30
N PRO A 391 -26.75 7.75 3.09
CA PRO A 391 -25.69 6.97 3.74
C PRO A 391 -24.94 6.10 2.73
N GLU A 392 -23.68 5.81 3.04
CA GLU A 392 -22.86 4.81 2.35
C GLU A 392 -23.53 3.42 2.34
N LYS A 393 -23.31 2.67 1.26
CA LYS A 393 -23.93 1.36 0.98
C LYS A 393 -22.83 0.29 0.84
N PRO A 394 -23.02 -0.96 1.32
CA PRO A 394 -24.26 -1.52 1.87
C PRO A 394 -24.50 -1.16 3.35
N LEU A 395 -25.77 -0.94 3.69
CA LEU A 395 -26.20 -0.74 5.08
C LEU A 395 -26.21 -2.08 5.83
N SER A 396 -25.71 -2.10 7.08
CA SER A 396 -25.93 -3.22 7.99
C SER A 396 -27.41 -3.42 8.31
N ASP A 397 -27.84 -4.64 8.66
CA ASP A 397 -29.26 -4.97 8.98
C ASP A 397 -29.92 -3.93 9.91
N LEU A 398 -29.21 -3.58 11.00
CA LEU A 398 -29.67 -2.63 12.01
C LEU A 398 -29.66 -1.19 11.50
N GLY A 399 -28.69 -0.85 10.64
CA GLY A 399 -28.64 0.43 9.93
C GLY A 399 -29.83 0.59 8.99
N LEU A 400 -30.10 -0.42 8.14
CA LEU A 400 -31.19 -0.44 7.18
C LEU A 400 -32.55 -0.29 7.86
N LEU A 401 -32.80 -0.99 8.96
CA LEU A 401 -34.02 -0.82 9.77
C LEU A 401 -34.15 0.62 10.33
N SER A 402 -33.05 1.19 10.81
CA SER A 402 -33.03 2.54 11.40
C SER A 402 -33.29 3.63 10.34
N TYR A 403 -32.64 3.53 9.18
CA TYR A 403 -32.84 4.44 8.05
C TYR A 403 -34.24 4.32 7.45
N ARG A 404 -34.73 3.10 7.18
CA ARG A 404 -36.11 2.88 6.69
C ARG A 404 -37.16 3.49 7.61
N GLN A 405 -37.01 3.33 8.94
CA GLN A 405 -37.94 3.97 9.88
C GLN A 405 -37.81 5.50 9.84
N TYR A 406 -36.60 6.05 9.82
CA TYR A 406 -36.38 7.49 9.76
C TYR A 406 -36.96 8.11 8.48
N TRP A 407 -36.65 7.57 7.32
CA TRP A 407 -37.18 8.04 6.03
C TRP A 407 -38.70 7.95 5.96
N SER A 408 -39.29 6.80 6.36
CA SER A 408 -40.74 6.61 6.36
C SER A 408 -41.47 7.62 7.26
N GLU A 409 -40.94 7.90 8.46
CA GLU A 409 -41.51 8.89 9.38
C GLU A 409 -41.48 10.31 8.79
N ASN A 410 -40.33 10.77 8.27
CA ASN A 410 -40.18 12.14 7.78
C ASN A 410 -40.94 12.38 6.45
N ILE A 411 -40.94 11.41 5.54
CA ILE A 411 -41.70 11.51 4.27
C ILE A 411 -43.21 11.57 4.56
N LEU A 412 -43.72 10.70 5.44
CA LEU A 412 -45.14 10.73 5.82
C LEU A 412 -45.54 12.05 6.48
N GLU A 413 -44.70 12.58 7.37
CA GLU A 413 -44.94 13.87 8.04
C GLU A 413 -44.98 15.04 7.05
N LEU A 414 -44.04 15.09 6.11
CA LEU A 414 -44.01 16.11 5.06
C LEU A 414 -45.22 16.01 4.11
N LEU A 415 -45.55 14.80 3.65
CA LEU A 415 -46.70 14.55 2.76
C LEU A 415 -48.03 14.95 3.41
N MET A 416 -48.22 14.66 4.70
CA MET A 416 -49.42 15.09 5.41
C MET A 416 -49.49 16.62 5.52
N GLY A 417 -48.37 17.31 5.73
CA GLY A 417 -48.35 18.78 5.72
C GLY A 417 -48.74 19.39 4.37
N TYR A 418 -48.37 18.77 3.25
CA TYR A 418 -48.84 19.18 1.91
C TYR A 418 -50.32 18.87 1.70
N ASN A 419 -50.80 17.70 2.16
CA ASN A 419 -52.21 17.31 2.09
C ASN A 419 -53.12 18.24 2.92
N GLU A 420 -52.68 18.65 4.11
CA GLU A 420 -53.35 19.63 4.98
C GLU A 420 -53.44 21.04 4.36
N ARG A 421 -52.59 21.34 3.35
CA ARG A 421 -52.61 22.61 2.58
C ARG A 421 -53.19 22.48 1.17
N GLU A 422 -53.66 21.29 0.77
CA GLU A 422 -54.11 20.96 -0.59
C GLU A 422 -53.07 21.25 -1.71
N GLU A 423 -51.79 21.24 -1.36
CA GLU A 423 -50.68 21.56 -2.25
C GLU A 423 -50.18 20.34 -3.04
N LYS A 424 -49.83 20.54 -4.32
CA LYS A 424 -49.17 19.51 -5.14
C LYS A 424 -47.70 19.39 -4.78
N VAL A 425 -47.19 18.16 -4.69
CA VAL A 425 -45.81 17.84 -4.33
C VAL A 425 -45.17 16.88 -5.34
N THR A 426 -43.87 17.04 -5.60
CA THR A 426 -43.06 16.16 -6.46
C THR A 426 -41.99 15.41 -5.66
N ILE A 427 -41.38 14.38 -6.25
CA ILE A 427 -40.29 13.63 -5.59
C ILE A 427 -39.08 14.54 -5.35
N GLU A 428 -38.80 15.44 -6.30
CA GLU A 428 -37.76 16.46 -6.24
C GLU A 428 -38.02 17.47 -5.10
N THR A 429 -39.29 17.86 -4.88
CA THR A 429 -39.69 18.71 -3.76
C THR A 429 -39.46 18.02 -2.42
N ILE A 430 -39.80 16.73 -2.29
CA ILE A 430 -39.60 15.94 -1.07
C ILE A 430 -38.10 15.74 -0.79
N SER A 431 -37.35 15.36 -1.82
CA SER A 431 -35.90 15.21 -1.81
C SER A 431 -35.20 16.49 -1.31
N THR A 432 -35.55 17.64 -1.88
CA THR A 432 -35.01 18.95 -1.50
C THR A 432 -35.37 19.33 -0.06
N ALA A 433 -36.63 19.17 0.34
CA ALA A 433 -37.10 19.55 1.67
C ALA A 433 -36.50 18.70 2.81
N LEU A 434 -36.18 17.43 2.55
CA LEU A 434 -35.59 16.51 3.52
C LEU A 434 -34.07 16.38 3.40
N ALA A 435 -33.44 17.00 2.39
CA ALA A 435 -32.05 16.79 1.99
C ALA A 435 -31.70 15.30 1.75
N MET A 436 -32.65 14.53 1.23
CA MET A 436 -32.51 13.11 0.88
C MET A 436 -32.33 12.95 -0.63
N THR A 437 -31.61 11.92 -1.09
CA THR A 437 -31.58 11.61 -2.54
C THR A 437 -32.97 11.25 -3.07
N THR A 438 -33.23 11.54 -4.35
CA THR A 438 -34.47 11.15 -5.04
C THR A 438 -34.68 9.63 -5.02
N GLN A 439 -33.60 8.85 -5.16
CA GLN A 439 -33.64 7.38 -5.08
C GLN A 439 -34.10 6.88 -3.70
N ASP A 440 -33.60 7.44 -2.60
CA ASP A 440 -34.00 7.03 -1.25
C ASP A 440 -35.47 7.39 -0.96
N VAL A 441 -35.95 8.54 -1.48
CA VAL A 441 -37.37 8.91 -1.42
C VAL A 441 -38.23 7.93 -2.23
N GLU A 442 -37.85 7.64 -3.48
CA GLU A 442 -38.57 6.71 -4.36
C GLU A 442 -38.65 5.30 -3.75
N HIS A 443 -37.52 4.71 -3.37
CA HIS A 443 -37.47 3.39 -2.74
C HIS A 443 -38.31 3.33 -1.45
N THR A 444 -38.35 4.42 -0.66
CA THR A 444 -39.17 4.47 0.56
C THR A 444 -40.66 4.56 0.24
N LEU A 445 -41.06 5.36 -0.75
CA LEU A 445 -42.46 5.44 -1.21
C LEU A 445 -42.96 4.12 -1.80
N GLN A 446 -42.12 3.40 -2.55
CA GLN A 446 -42.38 2.05 -3.05
C GLN A 446 -42.54 1.05 -1.90
N ALA A 447 -41.61 1.04 -0.93
CA ALA A 447 -41.67 0.16 0.23
C ALA A 447 -42.92 0.39 1.11
N MET A 448 -43.38 1.64 1.23
CA MET A 448 -44.63 1.99 1.92
C MET A 448 -45.89 1.76 1.07
N ARG A 449 -45.77 1.34 -0.20
CA ARG A 449 -46.86 1.19 -1.17
C ARG A 449 -47.67 2.47 -1.38
N MET A 450 -47.02 3.63 -1.36
CA MET A 450 -47.66 4.93 -1.57
C MET A 450 -47.72 5.36 -3.05
N GLN A 451 -46.94 4.74 -3.94
CA GLN A 451 -46.98 5.06 -5.37
C GLN A 451 -48.11 4.28 -6.06
N VAL A 452 -49.03 5.00 -6.69
CA VAL A 452 -50.14 4.41 -7.47
C VAL A 452 -50.16 5.06 -8.85
N TYR A 453 -50.12 4.24 -9.90
CA TYR A 453 -50.28 4.70 -11.29
C TYR A 453 -51.77 4.73 -11.64
N HIS A 454 -52.31 5.90 -12.01
CA HIS A 454 -53.74 6.04 -12.28
C HIS A 454 -54.03 7.12 -13.33
N LYS A 455 -54.62 6.70 -14.46
CA LYS A 455 -54.95 7.56 -15.63
C LYS A 455 -53.72 8.33 -16.15
N SER A 456 -52.65 7.59 -16.44
CA SER A 456 -51.39 8.09 -17.01
C SER A 456 -50.57 9.04 -16.10
N ASP A 457 -50.98 9.23 -14.85
CA ASP A 457 -50.28 10.03 -13.85
C ASP A 457 -49.80 9.15 -12.68
N HIS A 458 -48.60 9.46 -12.16
CA HIS A 458 -48.12 8.90 -10.90
C HIS A 458 -48.72 9.70 -9.74
N LYS A 459 -49.48 9.03 -8.87
CA LYS A 459 -50.09 9.63 -7.68
C LYS A 459 -49.48 9.05 -6.42
N ILE A 460 -49.20 9.93 -5.46
CA ILE A 460 -48.82 9.54 -4.10
C ILE A 460 -50.12 9.43 -3.29
N VAL A 461 -50.45 8.22 -2.83
CA VAL A 461 -51.63 7.91 -2.02
C VAL A 461 -51.14 7.46 -0.65
N ILE A 462 -51.68 8.03 0.43
CA ILE A 462 -51.32 7.64 1.81
C ILE A 462 -52.31 6.58 2.30
N PRO A 463 -51.88 5.33 2.57
CA PRO A 463 -52.76 4.31 3.14
C PRO A 463 -53.26 4.67 4.55
N GLU A 464 -54.55 4.48 4.79
CA GLU A 464 -55.23 4.74 6.08
C GLU A 464 -54.52 4.12 7.30
N LYS A 465 -53.95 2.91 7.12
CA LYS A 465 -53.17 2.21 8.16
C LYS A 465 -51.97 3.02 8.66
N LEU A 466 -51.32 3.79 7.78
CA LEU A 466 -50.14 4.60 8.13
C LEU A 466 -50.55 5.90 8.85
N ILE A 467 -51.73 6.45 8.54
CA ILE A 467 -52.32 7.58 9.28
C ILE A 467 -52.58 7.16 10.74
N GLN A 468 -53.25 6.00 10.94
CA GLN A 468 -53.47 5.44 12.28
C GLN A 468 -52.16 5.12 13.03
N GLN A 469 -51.12 4.69 12.31
CA GLN A 469 -49.80 4.44 12.88
C GLN A 469 -49.06 5.74 13.27
N ARG A 470 -49.26 6.85 12.54
CA ARG A 470 -48.75 8.19 12.90
C ARG A 470 -49.35 8.65 14.22
N GLU A 471 -50.67 8.59 14.38
CA GLU A 471 -51.34 9.02 15.62
C GLU A 471 -50.87 8.22 16.84
N LYS A 472 -50.71 6.90 16.71
CA LYS A 472 -50.10 6.04 17.75
C LYS A 472 -48.61 6.31 18.03
N ASN A 473 -47.92 7.03 17.15
CA ASN A 473 -46.51 7.40 17.31
C ASN A 473 -46.32 8.87 17.77
N LYS A 474 -47.30 9.75 17.56
CA LYS A 474 -47.32 11.13 18.10
C LYS A 474 -47.36 11.15 19.63
N THR A 475 -48.04 10.18 20.25
CA THR A 475 -48.15 10.06 21.72
C THR A 475 -46.85 9.63 22.41
N LYS A 476 -45.82 9.22 21.66
CA LYS A 476 -44.52 8.81 22.23
C LYS A 476 -43.58 10.00 22.33
N ARG A 477 -43.06 10.28 23.52
CA ARG A 477 -42.03 11.31 23.75
C ARG A 477 -40.74 10.96 23.02
N LYS A 478 -40.50 11.58 21.86
CA LYS A 478 -39.27 11.44 21.06
C LYS A 478 -38.23 12.51 21.46
N ARG A 479 -36.95 12.19 21.27
CA ARG A 479 -35.88 13.20 21.20
C ARG A 479 -35.73 13.65 19.75
N ILE A 480 -35.54 14.94 19.53
CA ILE A 480 -35.46 15.59 18.22
C ILE A 480 -34.31 16.61 18.30
N ILE A 481 -33.52 16.75 17.24
CA ILE A 481 -32.53 17.83 17.09
C ILE A 481 -33.27 19.13 16.76
N ASP A 482 -32.94 20.21 17.47
CA ASP A 482 -33.43 21.57 17.20
C ASP A 482 -32.50 22.27 16.19
N PRO A 483 -32.90 22.48 14.92
CA PRO A 483 -31.99 23.02 13.91
C PRO A 483 -31.47 24.43 14.26
N THR A 484 -32.20 25.20 15.08
CA THR A 484 -31.81 26.57 15.46
C THR A 484 -30.61 26.61 16.42
N LYS A 485 -30.29 25.49 17.08
CA LYS A 485 -29.15 25.35 18.00
C LYS A 485 -27.89 24.79 17.33
N ILE A 486 -27.93 24.50 16.02
CA ILE A 486 -26.77 24.05 15.26
C ILE A 486 -25.90 25.28 14.92
N GLN A 487 -24.78 25.43 15.62
CA GLN A 487 -23.79 26.49 15.39
C GLN A 487 -22.68 25.94 14.51
N TRP A 488 -23.01 25.72 13.24
CA TRP A 488 -22.11 25.10 12.26
C TRP A 488 -22.12 25.86 10.94
N LYS A 489 -20.98 25.84 10.26
CA LYS A 489 -20.82 26.35 8.90
C LYS A 489 -20.16 25.27 8.06
N PRO A 490 -20.63 25.01 6.83
CA PRO A 490 -19.99 24.05 5.93
C PRO A 490 -18.49 24.31 5.82
N PRO A 491 -17.62 23.34 6.15
CA PRO A 491 -16.19 23.52 6.10
C PRO A 491 -15.73 23.64 4.65
N VAL A 492 -15.12 24.78 4.31
CA VAL A 492 -14.57 25.03 2.97
C VAL A 492 -13.15 24.48 2.92
N PHE A 493 -13.01 23.27 2.42
CA PHE A 493 -11.71 22.69 2.10
C PHE A 493 -11.10 23.40 0.87
N THR A 494 -9.86 23.87 0.97
CA THR A 494 -9.00 24.24 -0.17
C THR A 494 -8.52 22.99 -0.92
N ALA A 495 -8.02 23.10 -2.16
CA ALA A 495 -7.47 21.95 -2.88
C ALA A 495 -6.37 21.21 -2.09
N SER A 496 -5.51 21.92 -1.37
CA SER A 496 -4.47 21.38 -0.46
C SER A 496 -5.01 20.68 0.81
N THR A 497 -6.30 20.83 1.11
CA THR A 497 -7.00 20.12 2.21
C THR A 497 -7.99 19.06 1.72
N ARG A 498 -8.22 18.96 0.41
CA ARG A 498 -9.07 17.95 -0.27
C ARG A 498 -8.34 16.69 -0.68
N THR A 499 -7.01 16.68 -0.69
CA THR A 499 -6.24 15.48 -1.03
C THR A 499 -6.51 14.34 -0.04
N TRP A 500 -6.71 13.14 -0.58
CA TRP A 500 -6.44 11.90 0.14
C TRP A 500 -5.04 11.97 0.77
N GLY A 501 -4.84 11.28 1.88
CA GLY A 501 -3.66 11.39 2.75
C GLY A 501 -2.33 10.87 2.18
N TRP A 502 -2.05 11.09 0.90
CA TRP A 502 -0.70 11.13 0.34
C TRP A 502 0.07 12.26 1.05
N TYR A 503 0.73 11.91 2.14
CA TYR A 503 1.51 12.83 2.97
C TYR A 503 3.00 12.57 2.78
N PHE A 504 3.49 12.85 1.58
CA PHE A 504 4.73 13.62 1.46
C PHE A 504 4.35 15.10 1.26
N ASN A 505 5.19 15.98 1.82
CA ASN A 505 5.03 17.44 1.91
C ASN A 505 3.95 17.98 2.86
N TYR A 506 4.43 18.56 3.96
CA TYR A 506 3.78 19.70 4.60
C TYR A 506 3.90 20.92 3.66
N ASP A 507 2.78 21.52 3.27
CA ASP A 507 2.80 22.92 2.84
C ASP A 507 2.36 23.82 4.00
N LEU A 508 3.31 24.64 4.45
CA LEU A 508 3.03 25.92 5.08
C LEU A 508 2.64 26.89 3.97
N ASP A 509 1.45 27.49 4.02
CA ASP A 509 1.29 28.79 3.38
C ASP A 509 0.54 29.80 4.25
N SER A 510 1.04 31.02 4.12
CA SER A 510 0.71 32.26 4.78
C SER A 510 -0.57 32.89 4.23
N SER A 511 -1.55 33.16 5.09
CA SER A 511 -2.68 34.04 4.73
C SER A 511 -3.41 34.65 5.93
N PHE A 512 -2.68 35.37 6.80
CA PHE A 512 -3.31 36.37 7.69
C PHE A 512 -2.48 37.65 7.81
N LYS A 513 -2.81 38.63 6.95
CA LYS A 513 -2.56 40.06 7.21
C LYS A 513 -3.89 40.75 7.48
N THR A 514 -4.23 40.93 8.75
CA THR A 514 -5.03 42.08 9.20
C THR A 514 -4.71 42.38 10.66
N ALA A 515 -4.59 43.67 10.98
CA ALA A 515 -4.04 44.15 12.24
C ALA A 515 -4.95 43.91 13.45
N GLN A 516 -4.33 43.62 14.60
CA GLN A 516 -4.70 44.28 15.85
C GLN A 516 -3.46 44.42 16.75
N THR A 517 -3.23 45.64 17.21
CA THR A 517 -2.11 46.05 18.07
C THR A 517 -2.42 45.72 19.53
N TYR A 518 -1.52 45.00 20.22
CA TYR A 518 -1.30 45.13 21.67
C TYR A 518 0.16 44.81 22.04
N THR A 519 0.58 45.31 23.20
CA THR A 519 1.96 45.63 23.57
C THR A 519 2.60 44.66 24.58
N GLU A 520 3.93 44.49 24.46
CA GLU A 520 4.95 44.20 25.49
C GLU A 520 4.80 43.02 26.49
N ALA A 521 5.94 42.33 26.70
CA ALA A 521 6.22 41.25 27.66
C ALA A 521 5.38 39.95 27.47
N ASP A 522 5.96 38.74 27.43
CA ASP A 522 7.12 38.24 28.16
C ASP A 522 8.21 37.55 27.29
N HIS A 523 9.39 37.37 27.89
CA HIS A 523 10.55 36.73 27.27
C HIS A 523 10.36 35.24 26.97
N VAL A 524 10.37 34.87 25.69
CA VAL A 524 10.76 33.51 25.26
C VAL A 524 12.27 33.51 25.02
N VAL A 525 13.02 32.95 25.97
CA VAL A 525 14.45 32.68 25.81
C VAL A 525 14.62 31.60 24.73
N PRO A 526 15.49 31.77 23.72
CA PRO A 526 15.77 30.70 22.78
C PRO A 526 16.43 29.52 23.53
N PRO A 527 16.06 28.26 23.26
CA PRO A 527 16.59 27.13 24.01
C PRO A 527 18.11 27.07 23.88
N THR A 528 18.79 27.21 25.02
CA THR A 528 20.25 27.04 25.12
C THR A 528 20.62 25.60 24.79
N GLY A 529 21.74 25.40 24.08
CA GLY A 529 22.09 24.18 23.34
C GLY A 529 22.30 22.87 24.12
N ASP A 530 21.91 22.77 25.39
CA ASP A 530 22.04 21.58 26.24
C ASP A 530 20.73 20.80 26.46
N GLU A 531 19.54 21.32 26.09
CA GLU A 531 18.27 20.56 26.23
C GLU A 531 18.05 19.48 25.15
N LEU A 532 18.90 19.42 24.11
CA LEU A 532 18.84 18.39 23.05
C LEU A 532 19.52 17.05 23.43
N ALA A 533 19.94 16.88 24.68
CA ALA A 533 20.77 15.76 25.12
C ALA A 533 20.01 14.57 25.75
N ARG A 534 18.94 14.06 25.12
CA ARG A 534 18.38 12.70 25.39
C ARG A 534 17.93 11.99 24.10
N PRO A 535 18.21 10.68 23.92
CA PRO A 535 18.13 10.06 22.61
C PRO A 535 16.83 9.28 22.33
N GLU A 536 16.00 9.79 21.44
CA GLU A 536 15.15 8.99 20.55
C GLU A 536 15.57 9.35 19.11
N ARG A 537 16.16 8.38 18.38
CA ARG A 537 17.16 8.69 17.35
C ARG A 537 16.69 8.73 15.90
N ASP A 538 15.43 8.40 15.62
CA ASP A 538 15.01 8.04 14.25
C ASP A 538 14.06 9.03 13.55
N SER A 539 13.30 9.85 14.28
CA SER A 539 12.36 10.81 13.67
C SER A 539 12.94 12.22 13.42
N HIS A 540 14.16 12.50 13.88
CA HIS A 540 14.68 13.86 13.95
C HIS A 540 15.37 14.35 12.66
N TYR A 541 16.08 13.49 11.91
CA TYR A 541 16.87 13.98 10.77
C TYR A 541 16.04 14.29 9.53
N THR A 542 15.00 13.52 9.20
CA THR A 542 14.04 13.86 8.13
C THR A 542 13.47 15.27 8.32
N ARG A 543 13.13 15.62 9.56
CA ARG A 543 12.67 16.96 9.92
C ARG A 543 13.82 17.97 9.86
N TYR A 544 15.02 17.63 10.33
CA TYR A 544 16.19 18.52 10.31
C TYR A 544 16.54 18.95 8.87
N ALA A 545 16.70 17.99 7.96
CA ALA A 545 17.04 18.23 6.56
C ALA A 545 16.02 19.09 5.79
N ALA A 546 14.78 19.19 6.27
CA ALA A 546 13.73 20.01 5.67
C ALA A 546 13.80 21.52 6.03
N TYR A 547 14.76 21.94 6.87
CA TYR A 547 14.96 23.36 7.24
C TYR A 547 16.42 23.78 7.07
N PRO A 548 16.71 25.06 6.81
CA PRO A 548 18.07 25.58 6.75
C PRO A 548 18.66 25.85 8.15
N HIS A 549 19.91 25.44 8.39
CA HIS A 549 20.63 25.69 9.64
C HIS A 549 21.90 26.51 9.46
N ARG A 550 22.27 27.27 10.49
CA ARG A 550 23.54 28.01 10.57
C ARG A 550 24.67 27.07 11.02
N PRO A 551 25.94 27.35 10.64
CA PRO A 551 26.39 28.47 9.81
C PRO A 551 26.10 28.27 8.33
N PHE A 552 25.66 29.33 7.66
CA PHE A 552 25.60 29.36 6.19
C PHE A 552 27.01 29.35 5.59
N SER A 553 27.16 28.99 4.31
CA SER A 553 28.37 29.27 3.54
C SER A 553 28.57 30.79 3.35
N THR A 554 29.76 31.18 2.91
CA THR A 554 30.11 32.57 2.56
C THR A 554 29.93 32.88 1.07
N GLY A 555 29.39 31.93 0.29
CA GLY A 555 29.12 32.08 -1.13
C GLY A 555 27.77 32.79 -1.39
N PRO A 556 27.50 33.21 -2.63
CA PRO A 556 26.32 33.99 -2.99
C PRO A 556 24.98 33.25 -2.80
N LYS A 557 24.97 31.93 -2.65
CA LYS A 557 23.76 31.13 -2.40
C LYS A 557 23.46 30.92 -0.92
N GLU A 558 24.39 31.27 -0.02
CA GLU A 558 24.28 31.12 1.44
C GLU A 558 23.75 29.73 1.86
N LEU A 559 24.30 28.66 1.27
CA LEU A 559 23.86 27.29 1.55
C LEU A 559 23.98 26.93 3.05
N PRO A 560 22.94 26.32 3.66
CA PRO A 560 22.94 25.96 5.07
C PRO A 560 23.87 24.79 5.37
N PHE A 561 24.24 24.68 6.64
CA PHE A 561 24.84 23.48 7.20
C PHE A 561 23.77 22.40 7.41
N GLN A 562 24.06 21.15 7.06
CA GLN A 562 23.10 20.03 7.21
C GLN A 562 23.68 18.81 7.91
N ARG A 563 24.95 18.79 8.30
CA ARG A 563 25.46 17.63 9.05
C ARG A 563 24.86 17.59 10.47
N PRO A 564 24.46 16.41 10.99
CA PRO A 564 24.12 16.24 12.39
C PRO A 564 25.26 16.71 13.31
N SER A 565 24.89 17.10 14.54
CA SER A 565 25.88 17.31 15.60
C SER A 565 26.75 16.05 15.75
N PRO A 566 28.05 16.15 16.09
CA PRO A 566 28.94 14.99 16.12
C PRO A 566 28.41 13.82 16.97
N LYS A 567 27.75 14.09 18.10
CA LYS A 567 27.14 13.08 18.97
C LYS A 567 25.93 12.34 18.36
N CYS A 568 25.35 12.88 17.29
CA CYS A 568 24.19 12.32 16.59
C CYS A 568 24.56 11.56 15.31
N ARG A 569 25.83 11.63 14.86
CA ARG A 569 26.29 10.96 13.64
C ARG A 569 26.29 9.44 13.84
N THR A 570 25.73 8.70 12.89
CA THR A 570 25.53 7.24 13.02
C THR A 570 26.83 6.44 12.91
N PHE A 571 27.80 6.92 12.13
CA PHE A 571 29.12 6.34 11.94
C PHE A 571 30.15 7.47 11.85
N GLN A 572 31.36 7.26 12.36
CA GLN A 572 32.43 8.27 12.39
C GLN A 572 33.74 7.68 11.88
N SER A 573 34.47 8.45 11.07
CA SER A 573 35.81 8.13 10.57
C SER A 573 36.63 9.41 10.48
N GLU A 574 37.85 9.40 11.02
CA GLU A 574 38.80 10.50 10.86
C GLU A 574 39.21 10.69 9.39
N SER A 575 39.25 9.60 8.62
CA SER A 575 39.58 9.62 7.19
C SER A 575 38.51 10.35 6.37
N ILE A 576 37.23 10.22 6.73
CA ILE A 576 36.13 10.99 6.12
C ILE A 576 36.26 12.48 6.42
N GLU A 577 36.48 12.85 7.69
CA GLU A 577 36.68 14.26 8.06
C GLU A 577 37.91 14.86 7.37
N LYS A 578 38.99 14.06 7.19
CA LYS A 578 40.17 14.47 6.44
C LYS A 578 39.87 14.72 4.96
N VAL A 579 39.15 13.82 4.27
CA VAL A 579 38.74 14.04 2.87
C VAL A 579 37.89 15.31 2.74
N ILE A 580 36.96 15.54 3.67
CA ILE A 580 36.18 16.79 3.72
C ILE A 580 37.11 17.99 3.83
N GLN A 581 38.05 18.00 4.77
CA GLN A 581 38.99 19.10 4.96
C GLN A 581 39.89 19.31 3.73
N ASP A 582 40.50 18.26 3.21
CA ASP A 582 41.42 18.31 2.07
C ASP A 582 40.72 18.82 0.79
N VAL A 583 39.48 18.38 0.53
CA VAL A 583 38.71 18.82 -0.66
C VAL A 583 38.14 20.23 -0.48
N THR A 584 37.45 20.50 0.63
CA THR A 584 36.75 21.79 0.83
C THR A 584 37.71 22.97 1.00
N SER A 585 38.87 22.77 1.62
CA SER A 585 39.89 23.82 1.76
C SER A 585 40.54 24.24 0.43
N ARG A 586 40.40 23.42 -0.61
CA ARG A 586 40.93 23.66 -1.97
C ARG A 586 39.88 24.21 -2.94
N MET A 587 38.58 24.10 -2.63
CA MET A 587 37.50 24.57 -3.49
C MET A 587 37.44 26.08 -3.54
N LYS A 588 37.28 26.64 -4.76
CA LYS A 588 37.14 28.11 -4.94
C LYS A 588 35.74 28.63 -4.65
N ASP A 589 34.72 27.79 -4.83
CA ASP A 589 33.32 28.13 -4.55
C ASP A 589 32.93 27.67 -3.13
N PRO A 590 32.63 28.60 -2.19
CA PRO A 590 32.24 28.24 -0.83
C PRO A 590 30.87 27.55 -0.73
N ASP A 591 29.98 27.74 -1.69
CA ASP A 591 28.69 27.05 -1.75
C ASP A 591 28.89 25.60 -2.19
N LEU A 592 29.71 25.38 -3.22
CA LEU A 592 30.09 24.02 -3.65
C LEU A 592 30.81 23.26 -2.52
N ALA A 593 31.70 23.96 -1.79
CA ALA A 593 32.39 23.41 -0.62
C ALA A 593 31.41 23.01 0.49
N ARG A 594 30.41 23.85 0.80
CA ARG A 594 29.37 23.52 1.78
C ARG A 594 28.51 22.34 1.33
N LEU A 595 28.13 22.26 0.05
CA LEU A 595 27.36 21.14 -0.47
C LEU A 595 28.16 19.83 -0.39
N PHE A 596 29.45 19.85 -0.70
CA PHE A 596 30.32 18.67 -0.55
C PHE A 596 30.50 18.26 0.93
N GLU A 597 30.71 19.22 1.82
CA GLU A 597 30.79 18.99 3.28
C GLU A 597 29.52 18.33 3.82
N ASN A 598 28.34 18.76 3.37
CA ASN A 598 27.06 18.17 3.78
C ASN A 598 26.81 16.80 3.11
N ALA A 599 27.11 16.66 1.83
CA ALA A 599 26.72 15.50 1.02
C ALA A 599 27.67 14.30 1.16
N PHE A 600 28.99 14.50 1.14
CA PHE A 600 29.96 13.39 1.19
C PHE A 600 29.82 12.51 2.44
N PRO A 601 29.65 13.03 3.68
CA PRO A 601 29.42 12.20 4.85
C PRO A 601 27.95 11.85 5.07
N SER A 602 27.00 12.23 4.19
CA SER A 602 25.56 12.12 4.45
C SER A 602 25.13 10.70 4.84
N THR A 603 25.66 9.67 4.17
CA THR A 603 25.41 8.26 4.51
C THR A 603 25.96 7.90 5.88
N THR A 604 27.24 8.15 6.16
CA THR A 604 27.85 7.81 7.46
C THR A 604 27.28 8.60 8.62
N ASP A 605 26.94 9.87 8.40
CA ASP A 605 26.35 10.74 9.42
C ASP A 605 24.90 10.34 9.76
N THR A 606 24.13 9.74 8.83
CA THR A 606 22.66 9.61 8.99
C THR A 606 22.02 8.24 8.71
N THR A 607 22.57 7.42 7.81
CA THR A 607 21.88 6.22 7.30
C THR A 607 22.51 4.87 7.66
N VAL A 608 23.71 4.85 8.26
CA VAL A 608 24.30 3.61 8.81
C VAL A 608 23.56 3.25 10.11
N LYS A 609 22.36 2.68 10.00
CA LYS A 609 21.47 2.49 11.16
C LYS A 609 21.91 1.36 12.08
N PHE A 610 22.58 0.36 11.55
CA PHE A 610 23.21 -0.70 12.33
C PHE A 610 24.55 -1.10 11.71
N HIS A 611 25.54 -1.36 12.55
CA HIS A 611 26.84 -1.89 12.15
C HIS A 611 27.45 -2.71 13.28
N THR A 612 27.85 -3.94 12.99
CA THR A 612 28.54 -4.85 13.94
C THR A 612 29.84 -5.39 13.35
N LYS A 613 30.73 -5.85 14.23
CA LYS A 613 32.03 -6.48 13.89
C LYS A 613 32.02 -8.01 14.08
N GLY A 614 30.85 -8.62 14.34
CA GLY A 614 30.67 -10.08 14.38
C GLY A 614 31.36 -10.80 15.55
N LYS A 615 31.13 -10.35 16.80
CA LYS A 615 31.74 -10.95 18.02
C LYS A 615 30.81 -11.15 19.21
N GLU A 616 29.56 -10.72 19.10
CA GLU A 616 28.49 -11.07 20.05
C GLU A 616 27.57 -12.07 19.32
N GLU A 617 26.72 -12.83 20.02
CA GLU A 617 25.99 -13.98 19.45
C GLU A 617 24.96 -13.54 18.38
N THR A 618 25.41 -13.42 17.12
CA THR A 618 24.74 -12.61 16.08
C THR A 618 24.56 -13.38 14.76
N GLY A 619 23.79 -14.47 14.77
CA GLY A 619 23.35 -15.12 13.54
C GLY A 619 22.22 -14.34 12.86
N PHE A 620 22.28 -14.16 11.55
CA PHE A 620 21.14 -13.68 10.75
C PHE A 620 19.96 -14.69 10.84
N PHE A 621 19.00 -14.43 11.73
CA PHE A 621 17.89 -15.34 12.00
C PHE A 621 16.88 -15.35 10.86
N ARG A 622 16.81 -16.45 10.12
CA ARG A 622 15.75 -16.65 9.11
C ARG A 622 14.45 -17.10 9.78
N MET A 623 13.43 -16.24 9.84
CA MET A 623 12.08 -16.70 10.19
C MET A 623 11.45 -17.37 8.97
N GLY A 624 11.55 -18.71 8.94
CA GLY A 624 10.95 -19.53 7.90
C GLY A 624 9.44 -19.69 8.06
N SER A 625 8.71 -19.56 6.94
CA SER A 625 7.31 -20.01 6.84
C SER A 625 7.17 -21.48 7.25
N PHE A 626 6.23 -21.76 8.15
CA PHE A 626 5.96 -23.07 8.75
C PHE A 626 7.11 -23.69 9.57
N GLY A 627 7.62 -22.91 10.52
CA GLY A 627 8.47 -23.39 11.62
C GLY A 627 9.87 -22.80 11.55
N GLY A 628 10.24 -22.05 12.59
CA GLY A 628 11.56 -21.45 12.69
C GLY A 628 12.65 -22.51 12.80
N PHE A 629 13.33 -22.78 11.69
CA PHE A 629 14.62 -23.45 11.69
C PHE A 629 15.71 -22.39 11.82
N HIS A 630 16.61 -22.56 12.79
CA HIS A 630 17.91 -21.90 12.73
C HIS A 630 18.60 -22.32 11.41
N ASP A 631 19.01 -21.35 10.60
CA ASP A 631 20.02 -21.60 9.57
C ASP A 631 21.37 -21.67 10.30
N ASP A 632 21.81 -22.87 10.64
CA ASP A 632 23.10 -23.10 11.32
C ASP A 632 24.31 -22.60 10.50
N GLU A 633 24.12 -22.25 9.22
CA GLU A 633 25.12 -21.58 8.38
C GLU A 633 24.93 -20.06 8.25
N ALA A 634 23.99 -19.43 8.97
CA ALA A 634 23.77 -17.98 8.93
C ALA A 634 25.06 -17.20 9.22
N TRP A 635 25.28 -16.07 8.52
CA TRP A 635 26.46 -15.24 8.75
C TRP A 635 26.48 -14.67 10.19
N GLN A 636 27.68 -14.71 10.80
CA GLN A 636 27.97 -14.26 12.17
C GLN A 636 29.12 -13.22 12.21
N GLY A 637 29.64 -12.81 11.05
CA GLY A 637 30.72 -11.84 10.95
C GLY A 637 30.21 -10.40 10.95
N PRO A 638 30.99 -9.43 10.44
CA PRO A 638 30.53 -8.05 10.28
C PRO A 638 29.24 -8.00 9.44
N GLN A 639 28.30 -7.16 9.88
CA GLN A 639 27.07 -6.81 9.16
C GLN A 639 26.85 -5.31 9.29
N SER A 640 26.27 -4.70 8.25
CA SER A 640 25.93 -3.28 8.20
C SER A 640 24.56 -3.13 7.53
N PHE A 641 23.68 -2.31 8.09
CA PHE A 641 22.35 -2.02 7.54
C PHE A 641 22.25 -0.54 7.23
N ILE A 642 21.97 -0.22 5.96
CA ILE A 642 22.10 1.11 5.38
C ILE A 642 20.75 1.52 4.79
N ILE A 643 20.06 2.44 5.44
CA ILE A 643 18.75 2.91 4.95
C ILE A 643 18.89 3.94 3.82
N THR A 644 17.87 4.10 2.98
CA THR A 644 17.92 5.06 1.84
C THR A 644 17.92 6.52 2.30
N GLY A 645 17.35 6.78 3.48
CA GLY A 645 17.24 8.11 4.09
C GLY A 645 15.95 8.21 4.91
N ASP A 646 14.97 8.94 4.37
CA ASP A 646 13.65 9.12 4.96
C ASP A 646 12.78 7.85 5.06
N ILE A 647 13.19 6.74 4.44
CA ILE A 647 12.56 5.41 4.54
C ILE A 647 13.49 4.48 5.35
N ILE A 648 12.97 3.84 6.40
CA ILE A 648 13.71 2.89 7.26
C ILE A 648 13.63 1.47 6.65
N ALA A 649 14.29 1.29 5.52
CA ALA A 649 14.53 0.02 4.83
C ALA A 649 15.78 0.15 3.94
N GLU A 650 16.44 -0.97 3.63
CA GLU A 650 17.62 -1.01 2.76
C GLU A 650 17.26 -1.50 1.35
N TRP A 651 17.51 -0.67 0.34
CA TRP A 651 17.54 -1.09 -1.06
C TRP A 651 18.96 -1.51 -1.43
N LEU A 652 19.12 -2.64 -2.13
CA LEU A 652 20.44 -3.12 -2.58
C LEU A 652 21.13 -2.10 -3.51
N ARG A 653 20.35 -1.42 -4.35
CA ARG A 653 20.79 -0.31 -5.22
C ARG A 653 21.30 0.88 -4.40
N ASP A 654 20.46 1.41 -3.52
CA ASP A 654 20.75 2.62 -2.77
C ASP A 654 21.95 2.44 -1.85
N SER A 655 22.00 1.36 -1.05
CA SER A 655 23.12 1.15 -0.11
C SER A 655 24.46 0.98 -0.81
N THR A 656 24.47 0.34 -1.99
CA THR A 656 25.66 0.25 -2.84
C THR A 656 26.14 1.63 -3.32
N ASN A 657 25.23 2.46 -3.83
CA ASN A 657 25.59 3.78 -4.36
C ASN A 657 25.91 4.80 -3.25
N GLN A 658 25.28 4.67 -2.07
CA GLN A 658 25.58 5.43 -0.85
C GLN A 658 26.98 5.14 -0.32
N LEU A 659 27.47 3.89 -0.41
CA LEU A 659 28.79 3.49 0.09
C LEU A 659 29.92 3.70 -0.91
N ARG A 660 29.62 3.81 -2.20
CA ARG A 660 30.61 3.98 -3.30
C ARG A 660 31.65 5.10 -3.07
N PRO A 661 31.33 6.30 -2.55
CA PRO A 661 32.32 7.35 -2.26
C PRO A 661 33.41 6.94 -1.26
N TYR A 662 33.15 5.96 -0.40
CA TYR A 662 34.07 5.54 0.66
C TYR A 662 34.95 4.34 0.28
N GLN A 663 34.70 3.69 -0.86
CA GLN A 663 35.49 2.55 -1.35
C GLN A 663 37.01 2.85 -1.38
N PRO A 664 37.49 4.03 -1.86
CA PRO A 664 38.92 4.36 -1.85
C PRO A 664 39.56 4.50 -0.47
N LEU A 665 38.76 4.68 0.60
CA LEU A 665 39.26 4.77 1.97
C LEU A 665 39.53 3.40 2.61
N THR A 666 38.99 2.32 2.05
CA THR A 666 39.10 0.95 2.60
C THR A 666 40.55 0.47 2.87
N PRO A 667 41.61 0.84 2.10
CA PRO A 667 42.98 0.43 2.42
C PRO A 667 43.62 1.23 3.57
N LYS A 668 43.04 2.39 3.91
CA LYS A 668 43.59 3.37 4.87
C LYS A 668 42.82 3.38 6.19
N ASP A 669 41.54 3.01 6.16
CA ASP A 669 40.62 3.06 7.29
C ASP A 669 39.99 1.68 7.57
N PRO A 670 40.46 0.97 8.62
CA PRO A 670 39.91 -0.34 9.00
C PRO A 670 38.44 -0.31 9.45
N ALA A 671 37.92 0.84 9.92
CA ALA A 671 36.52 0.96 10.29
C ALA A 671 35.64 1.00 9.03
N ILE A 672 36.03 1.78 8.02
CA ILE A 672 35.37 1.81 6.70
C ILE A 672 35.47 0.45 6.01
N HIS A 673 36.65 -0.20 6.02
CA HIS A 673 36.81 -1.55 5.50
C HIS A 673 35.81 -2.54 6.15
N THR A 674 35.66 -2.47 7.48
CA THR A 674 34.72 -3.35 8.21
C THR A 674 33.26 -2.99 7.93
N LEU A 675 32.94 -1.70 7.75
CA LEU A 675 31.60 -1.22 7.38
C LEU A 675 31.17 -1.77 6.01
N LEU A 676 32.03 -1.67 4.99
CA LEU A 676 31.70 -2.10 3.63
C LEU A 676 31.72 -3.63 3.51
N LEU A 677 32.66 -4.32 4.17
CA LEU A 677 32.60 -5.78 4.32
C LEU A 677 31.28 -6.21 4.98
N GLY A 678 30.83 -5.48 6.01
CA GLY A 678 29.55 -5.72 6.65
C GLY A 678 28.36 -5.56 5.70
N ALA A 679 28.36 -4.53 4.86
CA ALA A 679 27.30 -4.31 3.88
C ALA A 679 27.24 -5.42 2.82
N ILE A 680 28.38 -5.87 2.29
CA ILE A 680 28.44 -7.01 1.34
C ILE A 680 27.82 -8.27 1.94
N ASN A 681 28.11 -8.56 3.21
CA ASN A 681 27.58 -9.73 3.88
C ASN A 681 26.08 -9.60 4.21
N THR A 682 25.60 -8.42 4.59
CA THR A 682 24.16 -8.14 4.76
C THR A 682 23.41 -8.36 3.45
N GLN A 683 23.87 -7.75 2.34
CA GLN A 683 23.26 -7.93 1.03
C GLN A 683 23.30 -9.39 0.55
N ALA A 684 24.36 -10.16 0.88
CA ALA A 684 24.42 -11.58 0.56
C ALA A 684 23.30 -12.38 1.26
N GLU A 685 23.00 -12.10 2.53
CA GLU A 685 21.88 -12.75 3.25
C GLU A 685 20.53 -12.39 2.62
N TYR A 686 20.30 -11.11 2.29
CA TYR A 686 19.09 -10.66 1.59
C TYR A 686 18.88 -11.35 0.24
N VAL A 687 19.93 -11.51 -0.57
CA VAL A 687 19.89 -12.24 -1.85
C VAL A 687 19.61 -13.75 -1.64
N ILE A 688 20.15 -14.38 -0.58
CA ILE A 688 19.84 -15.79 -0.26
C ILE A 688 18.37 -15.95 0.19
N GLU A 689 17.83 -14.96 0.91
CA GLU A 689 16.50 -15.04 1.49
C GLU A 689 15.39 -14.78 0.48
N SER A 690 15.51 -13.73 -0.33
CA SER A 690 14.48 -13.31 -1.29
C SER A 690 15.10 -12.53 -2.48
N PRO A 691 15.73 -13.23 -3.45
CA PRO A 691 16.50 -12.61 -4.55
C PRO A 691 15.65 -11.85 -5.58
N TYR A 692 14.33 -11.89 -5.44
CA TYR A 692 13.36 -11.19 -6.28
C TYR A 692 12.92 -9.84 -5.71
N CYS A 693 13.39 -9.46 -4.52
CA CYS A 693 12.95 -8.26 -3.83
C CYS A 693 14.01 -7.15 -3.90
N ASN A 694 13.57 -5.90 -4.04
CA ASN A 694 14.41 -4.70 -4.10
C ASN A 694 14.80 -4.19 -2.70
N ALA A 695 13.88 -4.27 -1.72
CA ALA A 695 14.00 -3.61 -0.43
C ALA A 695 13.80 -4.53 0.78
N PHE A 696 14.65 -4.36 1.80
CA PHE A 696 14.74 -5.25 2.95
C PHE A 696 14.58 -4.53 4.30
N GLN A 697 14.04 -5.28 5.27
CA GLN A 697 13.87 -4.85 6.66
C GLN A 697 15.22 -4.89 7.40
N PRO A 698 15.35 -4.22 8.56
CA PRO A 698 16.55 -4.34 9.39
C PRO A 698 16.88 -5.81 9.71
N PRO A 699 18.17 -6.21 9.70
CA PRO A 699 18.54 -7.57 10.05
C PRO A 699 18.12 -7.86 11.50
N PRO A 700 17.60 -9.06 11.85
CA PRO A 700 17.04 -9.33 13.18
C PRO A 700 17.98 -9.03 14.34
N ILE A 701 19.29 -9.16 14.15
CA ILE A 701 20.33 -8.86 15.16
C ILE A 701 20.50 -7.36 15.47
N SER A 702 19.77 -6.48 14.79
CA SER A 702 19.88 -5.02 14.97
C SER A 702 18.98 -4.47 16.08
N ASP A 703 18.01 -5.25 16.56
CA ASP A 703 16.91 -4.83 17.45
C ASP A 703 16.11 -3.61 16.94
N LEU A 704 16.24 -3.27 15.65
CA LEU A 704 15.51 -2.17 15.01
C LEU A 704 14.08 -2.61 14.65
N PRO A 705 13.08 -1.74 14.79
CA PRO A 705 11.71 -2.06 14.42
C PRO A 705 11.57 -2.19 12.89
N ILE A 706 10.80 -3.19 12.44
CA ILE A 706 10.41 -3.31 11.04
C ILE A 706 9.48 -2.16 10.60
N SER A 707 9.57 -1.80 9.33
CA SER A 707 8.74 -0.76 8.71
C SER A 707 7.61 -1.39 7.88
N SER A 708 6.39 -0.89 7.99
CA SER A 708 5.32 -1.27 7.06
C SER A 708 5.37 -0.39 5.81
N ASN A 709 5.35 -1.00 4.62
CA ASN A 709 5.25 -0.29 3.34
C ASN A 709 3.83 0.25 3.06
N GLY A 710 2.82 -0.23 3.80
CA GLY A 710 1.41 0.15 3.63
C GLY A 710 0.73 -0.40 2.37
N GLN A 711 1.32 -1.37 1.66
CA GLN A 711 0.84 -1.87 0.38
C GLN A 711 0.34 -3.33 0.48
N ASP A 712 -0.80 -3.60 -0.15
CA ASP A 712 -1.35 -4.96 -0.30
C ASP A 712 -0.79 -5.61 -1.58
N ASP A 713 0.44 -6.13 -1.50
CA ASP A 713 1.12 -6.79 -2.61
C ASP A 713 0.82 -8.30 -2.69
N VAL A 714 0.52 -8.78 -3.90
CA VAL A 714 0.38 -10.21 -4.22
C VAL A 714 1.58 -10.62 -5.06
N VAL A 715 2.53 -11.32 -4.44
CA VAL A 715 3.80 -11.70 -5.05
C VAL A 715 3.99 -13.22 -5.08
N HIS A 716 4.59 -13.70 -6.15
CA HIS A 716 5.13 -15.06 -6.27
C HIS A 716 6.61 -14.95 -6.70
N PRO A 717 7.54 -15.72 -6.11
CA PRO A 717 7.37 -16.51 -4.88
C PRO A 717 6.94 -15.63 -3.70
N ALA A 718 6.26 -16.21 -2.70
CA ALA A 718 5.90 -15.47 -1.50
C ALA A 718 7.17 -15.12 -0.70
N TYR A 719 7.24 -13.89 -0.20
CA TYR A 719 8.32 -13.40 0.65
C TYR A 719 7.88 -13.32 2.12
N GLU A 720 8.85 -13.17 3.04
CA GLU A 720 8.58 -12.95 4.47
C GLU A 720 8.54 -11.44 4.79
N PRO A 721 7.39 -10.84 5.14
CA PRO A 721 7.28 -9.40 5.39
C PRO A 721 8.10 -8.89 6.59
N GLN A 722 8.57 -9.78 7.46
CA GLN A 722 9.52 -9.42 8.54
C GLN A 722 10.96 -9.25 8.05
N SER A 723 11.32 -9.79 6.90
CA SER A 723 12.66 -9.66 6.28
C SER A 723 12.68 -8.73 5.07
N VAL A 724 11.55 -8.62 4.35
CA VAL A 724 11.41 -7.84 3.12
C VAL A 724 10.47 -6.65 3.34
N PHE A 725 10.90 -5.47 2.89
CA PHE A 725 10.11 -4.24 2.94
C PHE A 725 9.26 -4.07 1.67
N GLU A 726 9.84 -4.32 0.50
CA GLU A 726 9.15 -4.31 -0.80
C GLU A 726 9.77 -5.38 -1.69
N CYS A 727 8.94 -6.05 -2.51
CA CYS A 727 9.38 -7.11 -3.39
C CYS A 727 9.12 -6.84 -4.87
N LYS A 728 9.54 -5.67 -5.36
CA LYS A 728 9.61 -5.37 -6.79
C LYS A 728 10.88 -5.97 -7.39
N TYR A 729 10.75 -6.79 -8.43
CA TYR A 729 11.91 -7.45 -9.05
C TYR A 729 12.63 -6.54 -10.04
N GLU A 730 13.86 -6.18 -9.66
CA GLU A 730 14.76 -5.30 -10.37
C GLU A 730 16.07 -6.04 -10.65
N LEU A 731 16.41 -6.21 -11.92
CA LEU A 731 17.67 -6.86 -12.32
C LEU A 731 18.90 -6.07 -11.84
N ASP A 732 18.78 -4.74 -11.69
CA ASP A 732 19.85 -3.90 -11.15
C ASP A 732 20.07 -4.09 -9.64
N SER A 733 19.08 -4.49 -8.85
CA SER A 733 19.27 -4.79 -7.42
C SER A 733 20.29 -5.94 -7.23
N LEU A 734 20.20 -6.99 -8.06
CA LEU A 734 21.18 -8.07 -8.10
C LEU A 734 22.53 -7.65 -8.74
N ALA A 735 22.52 -6.72 -9.69
CA ALA A 735 23.75 -6.18 -10.27
C ALA A 735 24.52 -5.31 -9.26
N HIS A 736 23.81 -4.55 -8.41
CA HIS A 736 24.40 -3.73 -7.35
C HIS A 736 25.04 -4.58 -6.25
N PHE A 737 24.46 -5.73 -5.89
CA PHE A 737 25.11 -6.71 -5.01
C PHE A 737 26.50 -7.13 -5.51
N LEU A 738 26.62 -7.44 -6.81
CA LEU A 738 27.93 -7.73 -7.41
C LEU A 738 28.82 -6.49 -7.46
N ALA A 739 28.27 -5.32 -7.81
CA ALA A 739 29.02 -4.07 -7.90
C ALA A 739 29.64 -3.64 -6.56
N LEU A 740 28.94 -3.80 -5.43
CA LEU A 740 29.47 -3.49 -4.10
C LEU A 740 30.70 -4.33 -3.77
N ALA A 741 30.65 -5.63 -4.08
CA ALA A 741 31.74 -6.57 -3.88
C ALA A 741 32.92 -6.33 -4.85
N ASN A 742 32.62 -6.04 -6.12
CA ASN A 742 33.63 -5.74 -7.13
C ASN A 742 34.36 -4.42 -6.82
N ASP A 743 33.63 -3.35 -6.48
CA ASP A 743 34.19 -2.06 -6.08
C ASP A 743 35.04 -2.19 -4.80
N PHE A 744 34.61 -3.01 -3.84
CA PHE A 744 35.35 -3.28 -2.61
C PHE A 744 36.67 -4.01 -2.88
N TYR A 745 36.64 -5.07 -3.69
CA TYR A 745 37.86 -5.75 -4.10
C TYR A 745 38.79 -4.85 -4.93
N GLU A 746 38.23 -4.03 -5.82
CA GLU A 746 39.03 -3.16 -6.69
C GLU A 746 39.90 -2.20 -5.88
N HIS A 747 39.37 -1.61 -4.80
CA HIS A 747 40.09 -0.67 -3.93
C HIS A 747 40.88 -1.36 -2.82
N SER A 748 40.29 -2.30 -2.08
CA SER A 748 40.92 -2.94 -0.90
C SER A 748 41.89 -4.08 -1.23
N LYS A 749 41.68 -4.75 -2.37
CA LYS A 749 42.23 -6.09 -2.71
C LYS A 749 41.90 -7.19 -1.69
N SER A 750 41.00 -6.95 -0.74
CA SER A 750 40.54 -7.95 0.22
C SER A 750 39.59 -8.95 -0.43
N LEU A 751 39.78 -10.23 -0.07
CA LEU A 751 38.91 -11.35 -0.44
C LEU A 751 38.05 -11.82 0.75
N ASP A 752 37.99 -11.06 1.86
CA ASP A 752 37.33 -11.49 3.11
C ASP A 752 35.82 -11.73 2.95
N PHE A 753 35.19 -11.09 1.97
CA PHE A 753 33.78 -11.30 1.63
C PHE A 753 33.53 -12.61 0.86
N LEU A 754 34.57 -13.29 0.32
CA LEU A 754 34.45 -14.56 -0.40
C LEU A 754 34.25 -15.76 0.55
N ASN A 755 33.21 -15.67 1.37
CA ASN A 755 32.76 -16.71 2.29
C ASN A 755 31.64 -17.57 1.67
N LYS A 756 31.25 -18.64 2.37
CA LYS A 756 30.22 -19.59 1.90
C LYS A 756 28.88 -18.92 1.54
N ARG A 757 28.46 -17.89 2.30
CA ARG A 757 27.18 -17.20 2.09
C ARG A 757 27.23 -16.36 0.83
N TRP A 758 28.32 -15.60 0.62
CA TRP A 758 28.48 -14.87 -0.63
C TRP A 758 28.46 -15.78 -1.87
N TYR A 759 29.12 -16.96 -1.84
CA TYR A 759 29.01 -17.92 -2.95
C TYR A 759 27.58 -18.44 -3.14
N ARG A 760 26.85 -18.73 -2.05
CA ARG A 760 25.44 -19.14 -2.10
C ARG A 760 24.55 -18.04 -2.72
N ALA A 761 24.77 -16.78 -2.38
CA ALA A 761 24.09 -15.63 -2.98
C ALA A 761 24.37 -15.52 -4.48
N VAL A 762 25.60 -15.75 -4.93
CA VAL A 762 25.96 -15.79 -6.37
C VAL A 762 25.29 -16.96 -7.10
N ASP A 763 25.21 -18.15 -6.50
CA ASP A 763 24.48 -19.28 -7.09
C ASP A 763 22.96 -19.00 -7.17
N THR A 764 22.37 -18.36 -6.15
CA THR A 764 20.97 -17.91 -6.17
C THR A 764 20.72 -16.83 -7.23
N LEU A 765 21.62 -15.86 -7.39
CA LEU A 765 21.59 -14.86 -8.47
C LEU A 765 21.60 -15.55 -9.85
N LEU A 766 22.47 -16.53 -10.06
CA LEU A 766 22.55 -17.29 -11.32
C LEU A 766 21.30 -18.12 -11.60
N GLU A 767 20.63 -18.61 -10.56
CA GLU A 767 19.32 -19.25 -10.70
C GLU A 767 18.24 -18.24 -11.15
N VAL A 768 18.20 -17.03 -10.57
CA VAL A 768 17.29 -15.98 -11.02
C VAL A 768 17.55 -15.55 -12.46
N LEU A 769 18.82 -15.39 -12.87
CA LEU A 769 19.15 -15.09 -14.28
C LEU A 769 18.63 -16.18 -15.23
N GLU A 770 18.79 -17.46 -14.89
CA GLU A 770 18.28 -18.56 -15.68
C GLU A 770 16.74 -18.55 -15.75
N GLN A 771 16.07 -18.37 -14.59
CA GLN A 771 14.60 -18.29 -14.50
C GLN A 771 14.03 -17.12 -15.31
N GLN A 772 14.61 -15.92 -15.17
CA GLN A 772 14.13 -14.67 -15.79
C GLN A 772 14.63 -14.45 -17.23
N SER A 773 15.52 -15.31 -17.73
CA SER A 773 15.86 -15.38 -19.16
C SER A 773 14.86 -16.21 -20.00
N ARG A 774 13.84 -16.81 -19.36
CA ARG A 774 12.85 -17.66 -20.04
C ARG A 774 11.80 -16.81 -20.75
N SER A 775 11.50 -17.21 -21.98
CA SER A 775 10.42 -16.64 -22.79
C SER A 775 9.03 -16.97 -22.25
N THR A 776 8.09 -16.07 -22.47
CA THR A 776 6.67 -16.23 -22.08
C THR A 776 5.98 -17.40 -22.79
N PHE A 777 6.46 -17.79 -23.97
CA PHE A 777 6.00 -18.96 -24.71
C PHE A 777 7.15 -19.91 -25.00
N ASN A 778 6.87 -21.23 -24.97
CA ASN A 778 7.82 -22.26 -25.33
C ASN A 778 8.15 -22.20 -26.84
N PRO A 779 9.42 -22.04 -27.26
CA PRO A 779 9.78 -21.99 -28.68
C PRO A 779 9.42 -23.26 -29.47
N GLU A 780 9.41 -24.43 -28.82
CA GLU A 780 9.15 -25.71 -29.48
C GLU A 780 7.65 -26.05 -29.58
N THR A 781 6.86 -25.65 -28.57
CA THR A 781 5.45 -26.06 -28.45
C THR A 781 4.44 -24.92 -28.55
N GLY A 782 4.88 -23.67 -28.54
CA GLY A 782 4.03 -22.48 -28.46
C GLY A 782 3.27 -22.32 -27.13
N ALA A 783 3.39 -23.27 -26.20
CA ALA A 783 2.64 -23.26 -24.95
C ALA A 783 3.11 -22.13 -24.03
N TYR A 784 2.16 -21.48 -23.36
CA TYR A 784 2.43 -20.50 -22.31
C TYR A 784 3.31 -21.11 -21.20
N ARG A 785 4.34 -20.36 -20.82
CA ARG A 785 5.21 -20.63 -19.67
C ARG A 785 4.95 -19.52 -18.65
N ARG A 786 4.39 -19.89 -17.50
CA ARG A 786 4.26 -18.99 -16.35
C ARG A 786 5.65 -18.48 -15.95
N ASN A 787 5.79 -17.20 -15.63
CA ASN A 787 7.02 -16.72 -15.03
C ASN A 787 7.17 -17.25 -13.60
N GLU A 788 8.41 -17.41 -13.13
CA GLU A 788 8.65 -17.76 -11.72
C GLU A 788 8.31 -16.59 -10.81
N TYR A 789 8.57 -15.35 -11.27
CA TYR A 789 8.19 -14.13 -10.56
C TYR A 789 6.89 -13.52 -11.11
N THR A 790 5.94 -13.22 -10.23
CA THR A 790 4.75 -12.43 -10.56
C THR A 790 4.43 -11.43 -9.45
N PHE A 791 4.01 -10.22 -9.79
CA PHE A 791 3.70 -9.15 -8.82
C PHE A 791 2.42 -8.39 -9.19
N GLN A 792 1.50 -8.24 -8.25
CA GLN A 792 0.34 -7.34 -8.38
C GLN A 792 0.17 -6.47 -7.14
N ARG A 793 0.03 -5.16 -7.35
CA ARG A 793 -0.38 -4.18 -6.32
C ARG A 793 -1.76 -3.63 -6.67
N ARG A 794 -2.58 -3.33 -5.67
CA ARG A 794 -3.86 -2.63 -5.88
C ARG A 794 -3.61 -1.12 -5.92
N THR A 795 -3.52 -0.56 -7.11
CA THR A 795 -3.11 0.82 -7.38
C THR A 795 -3.87 1.40 -8.58
N ASP A 796 -3.98 2.73 -8.66
CA ASP A 796 -4.43 3.48 -9.84
C ASP A 796 -3.26 3.97 -10.72
N LEU A 797 -2.02 3.86 -10.23
CA LEU A 797 -0.80 4.15 -10.99
C LEU A 797 -0.35 2.93 -11.80
N GLY A 798 -0.37 3.05 -13.12
CA GLY A 798 0.02 1.96 -14.03
C GLY A 798 1.50 1.55 -13.96
N THR A 799 2.36 2.34 -13.33
CA THR A 799 3.76 1.98 -13.05
C THR A 799 3.94 1.15 -11.79
N GLU A 800 2.94 1.11 -10.90
CA GLU A 800 3.05 0.45 -9.59
C GLU A 800 2.61 -1.03 -9.60
N THR A 801 2.26 -1.60 -10.75
CA THR A 801 1.81 -3.00 -10.87
C THR A 801 2.10 -3.57 -12.26
N LEU A 802 2.19 -4.90 -12.38
CA LEU A 802 2.46 -5.55 -13.67
C LEU A 802 1.19 -5.98 -14.40
N ASN A 803 1.23 -5.86 -15.74
CA ASN A 803 0.19 -6.34 -16.66
C ASN A 803 -0.04 -7.85 -16.57
N LEU A 804 -1.14 -8.31 -17.20
CA LEU A 804 -1.47 -9.74 -17.37
C LEU A 804 -1.55 -10.53 -16.05
N ARG A 805 -2.15 -9.93 -15.00
CA ARG A 805 -2.26 -10.50 -13.64
C ARG A 805 -0.89 -10.79 -13.01
N GLY A 806 0.04 -9.87 -13.18
CA GLY A 806 1.32 -9.88 -12.48
C GLY A 806 2.49 -10.51 -13.25
N GLU A 807 2.26 -11.04 -14.45
CA GLU A 807 3.31 -11.67 -15.28
C GLU A 807 4.14 -10.63 -16.06
N GLY A 808 3.60 -9.42 -16.24
CA GLY A 808 4.16 -8.39 -17.11
C GLY A 808 3.89 -8.68 -18.60
N ASN A 809 4.44 -7.83 -19.48
CA ASN A 809 4.23 -8.00 -20.92
C ASN A 809 5.00 -9.23 -21.48
N PRO A 810 4.51 -9.86 -22.57
CA PRO A 810 5.14 -11.06 -23.13
C PRO A 810 6.55 -10.79 -23.69
N LEU A 811 7.47 -11.72 -23.45
CA LEU A 811 8.85 -11.66 -23.96
C LEU A 811 9.17 -12.85 -24.86
N ASN A 812 9.86 -12.58 -25.96
CA ASN A 812 10.25 -13.57 -26.95
C ASN A 812 11.42 -14.46 -26.46
N TRP A 813 11.67 -15.57 -27.15
CA TRP A 813 12.81 -16.45 -26.91
C TRP A 813 14.04 -16.05 -27.72
N GLY A 814 15.19 -16.63 -27.37
CA GLY A 814 16.42 -16.54 -28.16
C GLY A 814 17.22 -15.25 -27.98
N THR A 815 16.74 -14.29 -27.19
CA THR A 815 17.34 -12.94 -27.08
C THR A 815 18.64 -12.87 -26.28
N GLY A 816 18.97 -13.90 -25.50
CA GLY A 816 20.08 -13.87 -24.53
C GLY A 816 19.82 -13.02 -23.27
N LEU A 817 18.95 -12.02 -23.36
CA LEU A 817 18.57 -11.05 -22.32
C LEU A 817 17.79 -11.68 -21.15
N VAL A 818 17.75 -10.95 -20.03
CA VAL A 818 17.05 -11.30 -18.79
C VAL A 818 15.97 -10.25 -18.49
N ARG A 819 14.79 -10.70 -18.06
CA ARG A 819 13.67 -9.82 -17.66
C ARG A 819 14.09 -8.94 -16.47
N SER A 820 13.66 -7.69 -16.46
CA SER A 820 13.46 -6.89 -15.24
C SER A 820 11.98 -6.56 -15.16
N ALA A 821 11.35 -6.79 -14.01
CA ALA A 821 9.92 -6.46 -13.87
C ALA A 821 9.74 -4.96 -13.61
N PHE A 822 10.61 -4.39 -12.80
CA PHE A 822 10.68 -2.98 -12.49
C PHE A 822 12.04 -2.38 -12.88
N ARG A 823 12.12 -1.05 -12.84
CA ARG A 823 13.27 -0.19 -13.15
C ARG A 823 13.95 0.25 -11.84
N PRO A 824 15.15 0.86 -11.89
CA PRO A 824 15.77 1.50 -10.72
C PRO A 824 15.02 2.73 -10.18
N SER A 825 13.90 3.13 -10.80
CA SER A 825 12.91 4.08 -10.27
C SER A 825 11.76 3.41 -9.50
N ASP A 826 11.87 2.10 -9.25
CA ASP A 826 10.82 1.24 -8.71
C ASP A 826 9.52 1.21 -9.58
N ASP A 827 9.53 1.79 -10.80
CA ASP A 827 8.43 1.74 -11.78
C ASP A 827 8.48 0.46 -12.63
N ALA A 828 7.30 -0.08 -12.98
CA ALA A 828 7.16 -1.23 -13.88
C ALA A 828 7.73 -0.96 -15.28
N THR A 829 8.41 -1.96 -15.85
CA THR A 829 8.88 -1.92 -17.23
C THR A 829 7.72 -2.01 -18.22
N ILE A 830 7.81 -1.30 -19.35
CA ILE A 830 6.82 -1.41 -20.44
C ILE A 830 7.19 -2.61 -21.30
N LEU A 831 8.45 -2.75 -21.71
CA LEU A 831 8.96 -3.98 -22.33
C LEU A 831 10.02 -4.60 -21.41
N GLY A 832 9.78 -5.84 -20.99
CA GLY A 832 10.47 -6.45 -19.86
C GLY A 832 11.97 -6.73 -20.03
N PHE A 833 12.55 -6.65 -21.23
CA PHE A 833 14.01 -6.64 -21.36
C PHE A 833 14.53 -5.20 -21.23
N PHE A 834 14.73 -4.79 -19.98
CA PHE A 834 15.29 -3.48 -19.61
C PHE A 834 16.81 -3.44 -19.89
N ILE A 835 17.20 -2.64 -20.88
CA ILE A 835 18.55 -2.69 -21.47
C ILE A 835 19.65 -2.18 -20.52
N PRO A 836 19.49 -1.05 -19.78
CA PRO A 836 20.45 -0.62 -18.77
C PRO A 836 20.77 -1.64 -17.67
N ALA A 837 19.79 -2.32 -17.07
CA ALA A 837 20.08 -3.34 -16.05
C ALA A 837 20.75 -4.59 -16.64
N ASN A 838 20.38 -5.00 -17.86
CA ASN A 838 21.09 -6.05 -18.58
C ASN A 838 22.55 -5.65 -18.86
N ALA A 839 22.80 -4.38 -19.22
CA ALA A 839 24.14 -3.84 -19.41
C ALA A 839 24.95 -3.85 -18.11
N GLN A 840 24.42 -3.34 -17.01
CA GLN A 840 25.06 -3.36 -15.70
C GLN A 840 25.40 -4.80 -15.27
N MET A 841 24.42 -5.71 -15.31
CA MET A 841 24.62 -7.13 -14.98
C MET A 841 25.70 -7.76 -15.87
N SER A 842 25.73 -7.44 -17.16
CA SER A 842 26.78 -7.96 -18.06
C SER A 842 28.19 -7.50 -17.66
N VAL A 843 28.37 -6.27 -17.16
CA VAL A 843 29.68 -5.77 -16.73
C VAL A 843 30.06 -6.33 -15.36
N GLU A 844 29.14 -6.34 -14.41
CA GLU A 844 29.43 -6.80 -13.05
C GLU A 844 29.73 -8.29 -13.01
N LEU A 845 29.04 -9.13 -13.80
CA LEU A 845 29.40 -10.53 -14.00
C LEU A 845 30.83 -10.69 -14.57
N LYS A 846 31.27 -9.79 -15.47
CA LYS A 846 32.62 -9.80 -16.03
C LYS A 846 33.67 -9.42 -14.98
N ARG A 847 33.42 -8.39 -14.19
CA ARG A 847 34.28 -7.94 -13.08
C ARG A 847 34.41 -9.06 -12.04
N THR A 848 33.29 -9.67 -11.64
CA THR A 848 33.29 -10.80 -10.71
C THR A 848 33.97 -12.04 -11.30
N ALA A 849 33.85 -12.31 -12.61
CA ALA A 849 34.58 -13.41 -13.26
C ALA A 849 36.11 -13.23 -13.21
N ALA A 850 36.61 -12.01 -13.44
CA ALA A 850 38.03 -11.69 -13.33
C ALA A 850 38.53 -11.88 -11.89
N LEU A 851 37.83 -11.28 -10.92
CA LEU A 851 38.08 -11.43 -9.48
C LEU A 851 38.11 -12.91 -9.04
N LEU A 852 37.13 -13.70 -9.45
CA LEU A 852 37.06 -15.12 -9.11
C LEU A 852 38.14 -15.94 -9.80
N THR A 853 38.66 -15.51 -10.95
CA THR A 853 39.83 -16.13 -11.59
C THR A 853 41.08 -15.90 -10.75
N GLU A 854 41.30 -14.68 -10.28
CA GLU A 854 42.42 -14.34 -9.38
C GLU A 854 42.30 -15.06 -8.01
N ALA A 855 41.08 -15.23 -7.49
CA ALA A 855 40.79 -16.02 -6.30
C ALA A 855 40.81 -17.55 -6.52
N GLY A 856 41.19 -18.04 -7.71
CA GLY A 856 41.33 -19.46 -8.02
C GLY A 856 40.01 -20.24 -8.20
N LYS A 857 38.87 -19.57 -8.35
CA LYS A 857 37.52 -20.14 -8.53
C LYS A 857 37.14 -20.24 -10.02
N THR A 858 38.03 -20.83 -10.81
CA THR A 858 37.97 -20.82 -12.29
C THR A 858 36.69 -21.40 -12.91
N SER A 859 36.06 -22.39 -12.28
CA SER A 859 34.80 -22.98 -12.77
C SER A 859 33.61 -22.02 -12.66
N LEU A 860 33.46 -21.34 -11.53
CA LEU A 860 32.42 -20.33 -11.32
C LEU A 860 32.72 -19.08 -12.16
N ALA A 861 33.97 -18.64 -12.19
CA ALA A 861 34.42 -17.53 -13.04
C ALA A 861 34.01 -17.71 -14.50
N LYS A 862 34.26 -18.89 -15.09
CA LYS A 862 33.87 -19.21 -16.47
C LYS A 862 32.34 -19.16 -16.67
N LYS A 863 31.56 -19.64 -15.70
CA LYS A 863 30.08 -19.56 -15.75
C LYS A 863 29.58 -18.11 -15.73
N LEU A 864 30.22 -17.23 -14.95
CA LEU A 864 29.91 -15.78 -14.94
C LEU A 864 30.32 -15.11 -16.26
N GLU A 865 31.48 -15.46 -16.81
CA GLU A 865 31.96 -14.94 -18.11
C GLU A 865 31.03 -15.34 -19.27
N GLU A 866 30.56 -16.59 -19.29
CA GLU A 866 29.58 -17.08 -20.27
C GLU A 866 28.25 -16.31 -20.19
N TRP A 867 27.76 -16.03 -18.99
CA TRP A 867 26.57 -15.18 -18.78
C TRP A 867 26.79 -13.72 -19.18
N SER A 868 27.93 -13.14 -18.79
CA SER A 868 28.32 -11.78 -19.18
C SER A 868 28.31 -11.61 -20.70
N LYS A 869 28.93 -12.56 -21.41
CA LYS A 869 28.96 -12.56 -22.86
C LYS A 869 27.56 -12.71 -23.46
N ARG A 870 26.76 -13.68 -22.97
CA ARG A 870 25.38 -13.90 -23.42
C ARG A 870 24.53 -12.63 -23.33
N LEU A 871 24.62 -11.91 -22.21
CA LEU A 871 23.90 -10.64 -22.01
C LEU A 871 24.42 -9.57 -22.98
N ARG A 872 25.74 -9.40 -23.10
CA ARG A 872 26.34 -8.39 -23.99
C ARG A 872 25.96 -8.62 -25.45
N ASP A 873 26.06 -9.85 -25.93
CA ASP A 873 25.70 -10.23 -27.30
C ASP A 873 24.20 -9.94 -27.56
N GLY A 874 23.33 -10.30 -26.60
CA GLY A 874 21.89 -10.00 -26.67
C GLY A 874 21.53 -8.50 -26.66
N ILE A 875 22.28 -7.67 -25.92
CA ILE A 875 22.10 -6.20 -25.94
C ILE A 875 22.50 -5.63 -27.30
N LEU A 876 23.60 -6.13 -27.90
CA LEU A 876 24.06 -5.67 -29.20
C LEU A 876 23.14 -6.12 -30.35
N GLU A 877 22.52 -7.30 -30.24
CA GLU A 877 21.60 -7.84 -31.26
C GLU A 877 20.19 -7.23 -31.17
N HIS A 878 19.64 -7.05 -29.96
CA HIS A 878 18.25 -6.64 -29.76
C HIS A 878 18.07 -5.25 -29.15
N GLY A 879 19.04 -4.78 -28.37
CA GLY A 879 19.00 -3.46 -27.74
C GLY A 879 19.46 -2.31 -28.63
N VAL A 880 20.18 -2.58 -29.73
CA VAL A 880 20.57 -1.57 -30.72
C VAL A 880 19.49 -1.43 -31.79
N VAL A 881 18.95 -0.23 -31.96
CA VAL A 881 17.87 0.05 -32.91
C VAL A 881 18.14 1.31 -33.73
N LYS A 882 17.62 1.34 -34.96
CA LYS A 882 17.88 2.42 -35.92
C LYS A 882 16.88 3.57 -35.80
N HIS A 883 17.25 4.62 -35.08
CA HIS A 883 16.45 5.83 -34.93
C HIS A 883 16.56 6.74 -36.19
N LYS A 884 15.39 7.15 -36.75
CA LYS A 884 15.28 7.97 -37.98
C LYS A 884 16.20 9.21 -38.04
N LYS A 885 16.29 9.98 -36.95
CA LYS A 885 17.12 11.19 -36.81
C LYS A 885 18.58 10.93 -36.38
N TYR A 886 18.81 10.04 -35.42
CA TYR A 886 20.09 9.91 -34.71
C TYR A 886 20.97 8.75 -35.21
N GLY A 887 20.47 7.89 -36.11
CA GLY A 887 21.19 6.69 -36.53
C GLY A 887 20.96 5.54 -35.56
N ASP A 888 21.94 4.65 -35.43
CA ASP A 888 21.84 3.51 -34.51
C ASP A 888 22.03 4.01 -33.07
N VAL A 889 21.10 3.64 -32.18
CA VAL A 889 21.02 4.03 -30.77
C VAL A 889 20.68 2.81 -29.91
N PHE A 890 20.95 2.87 -28.60
CA PHE A 890 20.41 1.91 -27.65
C PHE A 890 18.96 2.24 -27.33
N ALA A 891 18.09 1.23 -27.35
CA ALA A 891 16.75 1.28 -26.79
C ALA A 891 16.81 1.17 -25.26
N TYR A 892 15.82 1.74 -24.58
CA TYR A 892 15.69 1.66 -23.12
C TYR A 892 15.15 0.30 -22.69
N GLU A 893 14.17 -0.19 -23.43
CA GLU A 893 13.44 -1.44 -23.18
C GLU A 893 13.07 -2.10 -24.51
N VAL A 894 13.11 -3.44 -24.56
CA VAL A 894 12.72 -4.25 -25.73
C VAL A 894 11.93 -5.50 -25.32
N ASP A 895 11.24 -6.14 -26.28
CA ASP A 895 10.44 -7.36 -26.05
C ASP A 895 11.00 -8.62 -26.73
N GLY A 896 11.96 -8.47 -27.64
CA GLY A 896 12.49 -9.54 -28.48
C GLY A 896 11.59 -9.94 -29.67
N TYR A 897 10.39 -9.37 -29.80
CA TYR A 897 9.54 -9.49 -31.00
C TYR A 897 9.85 -8.38 -32.03
N GLY A 898 10.49 -7.30 -31.60
CA GLY A 898 10.91 -6.17 -32.43
C GLY A 898 10.40 -4.81 -31.94
N SER A 899 9.64 -4.79 -30.85
CA SER A 899 9.24 -3.53 -30.19
C SER A 899 10.41 -2.98 -29.39
N SER A 900 10.55 -1.66 -29.38
CA SER A 900 11.55 -0.93 -28.60
C SER A 900 10.97 0.37 -28.06
N ILE A 901 11.39 0.74 -26.85
CA ILE A 901 11.08 2.04 -26.23
C ILE A 901 12.33 2.93 -26.32
N LEU A 902 12.14 4.17 -26.76
CA LEU A 902 13.19 5.17 -26.94
C LEU A 902 12.97 6.31 -25.94
N MET A 903 13.67 6.23 -24.82
CA MET A 903 13.67 7.17 -23.71
C MET A 903 14.96 6.96 -22.89
N ASP A 904 15.13 7.72 -21.81
CA ASP A 904 15.97 7.33 -20.68
C ASP A 904 15.38 7.91 -19.40
N ASP A 905 15.71 7.31 -18.27
CA ASP A 905 15.29 7.70 -16.94
C ASP A 905 16.48 8.26 -16.14
N ALA A 906 16.21 8.99 -15.07
CA ALA A 906 17.24 9.55 -14.22
C ALA A 906 17.96 8.52 -13.34
N ASN A 907 17.29 7.41 -13.00
CA ASN A 907 17.77 6.45 -12.02
C ASN A 907 18.87 5.55 -12.61
N TYR A 908 19.96 5.36 -11.85
CA TYR A 908 21.07 4.50 -12.25
C TYR A 908 20.75 3.02 -11.93
N PRO A 909 20.92 2.07 -12.88
CA PRO A 909 21.53 2.22 -14.20
C PRO A 909 20.60 2.84 -15.27
N SER A 910 21.15 3.80 -16.02
CA SER A 910 20.48 4.45 -17.16
C SER A 910 21.31 4.30 -18.45
N LEU A 911 20.72 4.57 -19.62
CA LEU A 911 21.45 4.55 -20.89
C LEU A 911 22.56 5.61 -20.92
N LEU A 912 22.31 6.80 -20.34
CA LEU A 912 23.31 7.86 -20.22
C LEU A 912 24.56 7.39 -19.45
N ALA A 913 24.40 6.47 -18.50
CA ALA A 913 25.46 5.93 -17.65
C ALA A 913 26.31 4.80 -18.28
N PHE A 914 26.11 4.44 -19.56
CA PHE A 914 26.79 3.30 -20.18
C PHE A 914 28.33 3.29 -20.10
N PRO A 915 29.05 4.41 -20.36
CA PRO A 915 30.50 4.47 -20.18
C PRO A 915 30.89 4.40 -18.70
N LEU A 916 30.04 4.95 -17.83
CA LEU A 916 30.26 5.00 -16.38
C LEU A 916 30.18 3.62 -15.73
N MET A 917 29.31 2.77 -16.26
CA MET A 917 29.22 1.35 -15.93
C MET A 917 30.35 0.51 -16.55
N GLY A 918 31.15 1.05 -17.47
CA GLY A 918 32.14 0.30 -18.23
C GLY A 918 31.56 -0.62 -19.32
N PHE A 919 30.33 -0.35 -19.78
CA PHE A 919 29.69 -1.16 -20.84
C PHE A 919 30.23 -0.85 -22.24
N CYS A 920 30.51 0.42 -22.54
CA CYS A 920 31.12 0.88 -23.79
C CYS A 920 32.10 2.04 -23.52
N ASP A 921 32.87 2.43 -24.54
CA ASP A 921 33.68 3.64 -24.46
C ASP A 921 32.79 4.90 -24.55
N VAL A 922 33.21 6.02 -23.95
CA VAL A 922 32.48 7.30 -24.06
C VAL A 922 32.40 7.80 -25.52
N ASN A 923 33.33 7.39 -26.38
CA ASN A 923 33.38 7.71 -27.80
C ASN A 923 32.69 6.66 -28.69
N ASP A 924 32.04 5.63 -28.11
CA ASP A 924 31.28 4.65 -28.89
C ASP A 924 30.20 5.39 -29.73
N PRO A 925 30.12 5.14 -31.05
CA PRO A 925 29.24 5.90 -31.92
C PRO A 925 27.76 5.69 -31.62
N ILE A 926 27.37 4.49 -31.17
CA ILE A 926 25.98 4.17 -30.79
C ILE A 926 25.67 4.88 -29.47
N TYR A 927 26.58 4.86 -28.50
CA TYR A 927 26.42 5.64 -27.26
C TYR A 927 26.32 7.15 -27.56
N GLN A 928 27.19 7.70 -28.41
CA GLN A 928 27.17 9.12 -28.75
C GLN A 928 25.89 9.54 -29.48
N ASN A 929 25.35 8.70 -30.36
CA ASN A 929 24.02 8.91 -30.95
C ASN A 929 22.91 8.85 -29.90
N THR A 930 23.01 7.89 -28.98
CA THR A 930 22.07 7.72 -27.86
C THR A 930 22.10 8.93 -26.94
N ARG A 931 23.26 9.36 -26.42
CA ARG A 931 23.43 10.58 -25.61
C ARG A 931 22.78 11.81 -26.26
N LYS A 932 22.98 12.04 -27.56
CA LYS A 932 22.37 13.15 -28.32
C LYS A 932 20.84 13.03 -28.46
N MET A 933 20.31 11.81 -28.50
CA MET A 933 18.86 11.54 -28.45
C MET A 933 18.31 11.83 -27.05
N LEU A 934 19.02 11.40 -26.00
CA LEU A 934 18.55 11.46 -24.62
C LEU A 934 18.58 12.86 -24.02
N LEU A 935 19.57 13.67 -24.37
CA LEU A 935 19.71 15.05 -23.93
C LEU A 935 18.94 16.03 -24.85
N SER A 936 17.75 15.62 -25.31
CA SER A 936 16.94 16.36 -26.27
C SER A 936 15.46 16.13 -26.09
N LYS A 937 14.69 17.22 -25.97
CA LYS A 937 13.21 17.23 -25.96
C LYS A 937 12.57 16.50 -27.14
N SER A 938 13.29 16.38 -28.27
CA SER A 938 12.80 15.68 -29.47
C SER A 938 13.25 14.21 -29.56
N GLY A 939 13.91 13.68 -28.53
CA GLY A 939 14.48 12.33 -28.53
C GLY A 939 14.21 11.53 -27.26
N ASN A 940 14.05 12.18 -26.09
CA ASN A 940 13.59 11.55 -24.86
C ASN A 940 12.34 12.29 -24.31
N PRO A 941 11.19 11.62 -24.14
CA PRO A 941 10.00 12.24 -23.55
C PRO A 941 10.19 12.72 -22.10
N TYR A 942 11.18 12.21 -21.38
CA TYR A 942 11.52 12.61 -20.02
C TYR A 942 12.73 13.56 -19.93
N TYR A 943 13.24 14.08 -21.06
CA TYR A 943 14.18 15.21 -21.03
C TYR A 943 13.42 16.52 -20.89
N LEU A 944 13.40 17.05 -19.67
CA LEU A 944 12.64 18.23 -19.29
C LEU A 944 13.56 19.45 -19.24
N GLU A 945 13.06 20.60 -19.69
CA GLU A 945 13.76 21.89 -19.62
C GLU A 945 12.70 22.97 -19.47
N GLY A 946 12.77 23.69 -18.35
CA GLY A 946 11.89 24.80 -18.01
C GLY A 946 12.67 26.08 -17.73
N LYS A 947 12.06 27.02 -17.01
CA LYS A 947 12.65 28.35 -16.78
C LYS A 947 13.90 28.33 -15.90
N VAL A 948 14.00 27.39 -14.96
CA VAL A 948 15.00 27.45 -13.85
C VAL A 948 15.81 26.17 -13.66
N PHE A 949 15.43 25.08 -14.32
CA PHE A 949 16.14 23.81 -14.23
C PHE A 949 15.89 22.98 -15.50
N LYS A 950 16.78 22.02 -15.78
CA LYS A 950 16.66 21.06 -16.88
C LYS A 950 17.33 19.73 -16.51
N GLY A 951 17.00 18.65 -17.19
CA GLY A 951 17.61 17.34 -16.99
C GLY A 951 16.68 16.20 -17.42
N ILE A 952 17.08 14.97 -17.15
CA ILE A 952 16.21 13.80 -17.32
C ILE A 952 15.40 13.62 -16.04
N GLY A 953 14.10 13.34 -16.19
CA GLY A 953 13.19 12.93 -15.12
C GLY A 953 12.82 11.46 -15.26
N GLY A 954 11.57 11.13 -14.97
CA GLY A 954 11.02 9.79 -15.12
C GLY A 954 9.50 9.78 -14.93
N PRO A 955 8.81 8.68 -15.22
CA PRO A 955 7.37 8.58 -14.96
C PRO A 955 7.04 8.59 -13.46
N HIS A 956 7.96 8.15 -12.58
CA HIS A 956 7.81 8.10 -11.13
C HIS A 956 7.21 9.36 -10.49
N ILE A 957 7.81 10.54 -10.76
CA ILE A 957 7.30 11.86 -10.32
C ILE A 957 6.50 12.55 -11.43
N GLY A 958 6.76 12.20 -12.69
CA GLY A 958 6.01 12.66 -13.85
C GLY A 958 6.58 13.89 -14.57
N LEU A 959 5.75 14.48 -15.44
CA LEU A 959 6.17 15.27 -16.60
C LEU A 959 6.69 16.70 -16.32
N LYS A 960 6.99 17.04 -15.06
CA LYS A 960 7.49 18.37 -14.65
C LYS A 960 8.82 18.33 -13.90
N ASN A 961 9.21 17.16 -13.41
CA ASN A 961 10.27 17.03 -12.43
C ASN A 961 11.50 16.36 -13.04
N ALA A 962 12.59 17.11 -13.18
CA ALA A 962 13.89 16.58 -13.57
C ALA A 962 14.73 16.28 -12.32
N TRP A 963 15.58 15.28 -12.40
CA TRP A 963 16.33 14.78 -11.25
C TRP A 963 17.79 15.27 -11.31
N PRO A 964 18.34 15.88 -10.23
CA PRO A 964 19.74 16.30 -10.18
C PRO A 964 20.74 15.17 -10.48
N MET A 965 20.40 13.94 -10.13
CA MET A 965 21.20 12.75 -10.44
C MET A 965 21.47 12.56 -11.95
N SER A 966 20.52 12.92 -12.82
CA SER A 966 20.73 12.85 -14.27
C SER A 966 21.84 13.79 -14.76
N LEU A 967 21.92 15.00 -14.21
CA LEU A 967 22.96 15.99 -14.51
C LEU A 967 24.33 15.55 -13.97
N LEU A 968 24.35 14.89 -12.82
CA LEU A 968 25.58 14.34 -12.23
C LEU A 968 26.15 13.19 -13.08
N ILE A 969 25.28 12.30 -13.58
CA ILE A 969 25.66 11.28 -14.57
C ILE A 969 26.10 11.93 -15.88
N GLN A 970 25.38 12.95 -16.37
CA GLN A 970 25.73 13.71 -17.58
C GLN A 970 27.15 14.31 -17.49
N ALA A 971 27.49 14.94 -16.36
CA ALA A 971 28.81 15.50 -16.10
C ALA A 971 29.91 14.42 -16.02
N ARG A 972 29.67 13.31 -15.31
CA ARG A 972 30.62 12.18 -15.22
C ARG A 972 30.83 11.44 -16.55
N THR A 973 29.98 11.68 -17.53
CA THR A 973 30.05 11.08 -18.88
C THR A 973 30.33 12.10 -19.98
N SER A 974 30.83 13.28 -19.61
CA SER A 974 31.31 14.31 -20.53
C SER A 974 32.79 14.62 -20.33
N ASP A 975 33.42 15.09 -21.40
CA ASP A 975 34.73 15.75 -21.40
C ASP A 975 34.65 17.23 -21.79
N ASP A 976 33.45 17.76 -22.06
CA ASP A 976 33.22 19.20 -22.29
C ASP A 976 33.09 19.94 -20.94
N ASP A 977 34.07 20.77 -20.65
CA ASP A 977 34.14 21.57 -19.43
C ASP A 977 32.95 22.53 -19.25
N ALA A 978 32.37 23.01 -20.36
CA ALA A 978 31.19 23.88 -20.31
C ALA A 978 29.91 23.08 -19.96
N GLU A 979 29.75 21.88 -20.52
CA GLU A 979 28.64 20.97 -20.18
C GLU A 979 28.74 20.52 -18.71
N ILE A 980 29.93 20.11 -18.27
CA ILE A 980 30.19 19.69 -16.88
C ILE A 980 29.84 20.84 -15.92
N LYS A 981 30.32 22.05 -16.20
CA LYS A 981 30.06 23.20 -15.34
C LYS A 981 28.58 23.56 -15.30
N GLU A 982 27.90 23.59 -16.45
CA GLU A 982 26.45 23.87 -16.50
C GLU A 982 25.67 22.84 -15.65
N CYS A 983 26.02 21.55 -15.73
CA CYS A 983 25.41 20.51 -14.90
C CYS A 983 25.63 20.75 -13.41
N LEU A 984 26.85 21.10 -12.98
CA LEU A 984 27.14 21.40 -11.58
C LEU A 984 26.42 22.66 -11.09
N ASP A 985 26.41 23.73 -11.89
CA ASP A 985 25.76 25.01 -11.57
C ASP A 985 24.24 24.79 -11.32
N PHE A 986 23.56 24.01 -12.19
CA PHE A 986 22.15 23.64 -11.99
C PHE A 986 21.93 22.85 -10.70
N VAL A 987 22.74 21.80 -10.44
CA VAL A 987 22.62 20.99 -9.21
C VAL A 987 22.79 21.88 -7.97
N LEU A 988 23.79 22.76 -7.97
CA LEU A 988 24.09 23.68 -6.88
C LEU A 988 22.98 24.73 -6.67
N ASP A 989 22.38 25.26 -7.74
CA ASP A 989 21.21 26.16 -7.67
C ASP A 989 19.96 25.49 -7.09
N SER A 990 19.79 24.18 -7.35
CA SER A 990 18.66 23.39 -6.85
C SER A 990 18.81 22.97 -5.38
N ALA A 991 20.04 22.84 -4.90
CA ALA A 991 20.40 22.36 -3.56
C ALA A 991 20.22 23.43 -2.46
N LYS A 992 19.15 24.23 -2.49
CA LYS A 992 18.93 25.38 -1.58
C LYS A 992 18.88 25.03 -0.10
N LEU A 993 18.57 23.78 0.23
CA LEU A 993 18.63 23.26 1.61
C LEU A 993 20.00 22.68 1.97
N GLY A 994 21.03 22.82 1.13
CA GLY A 994 22.38 22.32 1.41
C GLY A 994 22.54 20.80 1.22
N LEU A 995 21.58 20.13 0.60
CA LEU A 995 21.61 18.72 0.20
C LEU A 995 21.06 18.57 -1.22
N VAL A 996 21.35 17.44 -1.87
CA VAL A 996 20.81 17.10 -3.18
C VAL A 996 19.48 16.38 -3.01
N HIS A 997 18.45 16.90 -3.68
CA HIS A 997 17.10 16.35 -3.67
C HIS A 997 16.92 15.25 -4.74
N GLU A 998 15.82 14.52 -4.64
CA GLU A 998 15.44 13.50 -5.63
C GLU A 998 15.06 14.13 -6.98
N SER A 999 14.09 15.05 -6.98
CA SER A 999 13.62 15.73 -8.19
C SER A 999 13.28 17.20 -7.94
N ILE A 1000 13.31 18.01 -9.00
CA ILE A 1000 13.08 19.46 -9.00
C ILE A 1000 12.07 19.81 -10.11
N ASP A 1001 11.02 20.60 -9.81
CA ASP A 1001 10.12 21.14 -10.85
C ASP A 1001 10.89 22.14 -11.74
N VAL A 1002 10.90 21.89 -13.06
CA VAL A 1002 11.72 22.67 -14.01
C VAL A 1002 11.29 24.14 -14.19
N GLN A 1003 10.10 24.51 -13.71
CA GLN A 1003 9.60 25.89 -13.66
C GLN A 1003 9.79 26.53 -12.27
N HIS A 1004 9.83 25.72 -11.20
CA HIS A 1004 9.82 26.17 -9.82
C HIS A 1004 10.89 25.46 -8.97
N ILE A 1005 12.11 25.99 -8.95
CA ILE A 1005 13.29 25.41 -8.27
C ILE A 1005 13.15 25.19 -6.74
N THR A 1006 12.12 25.76 -6.11
CA THR A 1006 11.78 25.54 -4.69
C THR A 1006 10.80 24.40 -4.47
N GLN A 1007 10.22 23.84 -5.53
CA GLN A 1007 9.38 22.63 -5.49
C GLN A 1007 10.27 21.44 -5.84
N TYR A 1008 10.45 20.55 -4.86
CA TYR A 1008 11.31 19.38 -4.97
C TYR A 1008 10.68 18.18 -4.23
N THR A 1009 11.19 16.99 -4.48
CA THR A 1009 10.85 15.77 -3.73
C THR A 1009 12.04 15.30 -2.88
N ARG A 1010 11.74 14.74 -1.70
CA ARG A 1010 12.66 14.21 -0.67
C ARG A 1010 13.82 15.15 -0.27
N SER A 1011 13.68 15.79 0.88
CA SER A 1011 14.74 16.61 1.50
C SER A 1011 15.92 15.80 2.05
N TRP A 1012 15.75 14.48 2.26
CA TRP A 1012 16.80 13.58 2.73
C TRP A 1012 16.87 12.33 1.86
N PHE A 1013 17.70 12.40 0.82
CA PHE A 1013 17.97 11.28 -0.07
C PHE A 1013 19.48 11.01 -0.14
N ALA A 1014 19.95 10.03 0.62
CA ALA A 1014 21.38 9.82 0.81
C ALA A 1014 22.07 9.26 -0.45
N TRP A 1015 21.36 8.53 -1.31
CA TRP A 1015 21.87 8.08 -2.60
C TRP A 1015 22.24 9.26 -3.51
N ALA A 1016 21.36 10.25 -3.68
CA ALA A 1016 21.64 11.45 -4.49
C ALA A 1016 22.87 12.23 -3.97
N ASN A 1017 23.02 12.35 -2.65
CA ASN A 1017 24.20 12.94 -2.01
C ASN A 1017 25.48 12.11 -2.30
N GLY A 1018 25.40 10.78 -2.27
CA GLY A 1018 26.52 9.89 -2.62
C GLY A 1018 26.94 9.98 -4.09
N VAL A 1019 25.99 10.12 -5.02
CA VAL A 1019 26.29 10.35 -6.45
C VAL A 1019 26.93 11.72 -6.66
N PHE A 1020 26.45 12.76 -5.96
CA PHE A 1020 27.09 14.09 -6.00
C PHE A 1020 28.52 14.01 -5.51
N ALA A 1021 28.76 13.42 -4.34
CA ALA A 1021 30.11 13.32 -3.79
C ALA A 1021 31.05 12.48 -4.68
N SER A 1022 30.56 11.39 -5.29
CA SER A 1022 31.29 10.61 -6.30
C SER A 1022 31.65 11.46 -7.54
N THR A 1023 30.74 12.35 -7.96
CA THR A 1023 30.96 13.26 -9.10
C THR A 1023 32.03 14.30 -8.80
N ILE A 1024 31.99 14.90 -7.61
CA ILE A 1024 32.99 15.87 -7.19
C ILE A 1024 34.37 15.21 -7.04
N LEU A 1025 34.44 13.99 -6.51
CA LEU A 1025 35.71 13.24 -6.41
C LEU A 1025 36.26 12.81 -7.79
N ASP A 1026 35.41 12.40 -8.75
CA ASP A 1026 35.83 12.16 -10.14
C ASP A 1026 36.44 13.43 -10.76
N LEU A 1027 35.71 14.55 -10.69
CA LEU A 1027 36.15 15.80 -11.29
C LEU A 1027 37.37 16.39 -10.58
N ALA A 1028 37.48 16.26 -9.26
CA ALA A 1028 38.67 16.64 -8.50
C ALA A 1028 39.93 15.84 -8.93
N LYS A 1029 39.77 14.63 -9.46
CA LYS A 1029 40.85 13.81 -10.02
C LYS A 1029 41.12 14.09 -11.50
N ARG A 1030 40.08 14.06 -12.35
CA ARG A 1030 40.16 14.12 -13.81
C ARG A 1030 40.18 15.54 -14.40
N LYS A 1031 39.50 16.48 -13.74
CA LYS A 1031 39.27 17.87 -14.19
C LYS A 1031 39.46 18.85 -13.02
N PRO A 1032 40.60 18.82 -12.28
CA PRO A 1032 40.77 19.57 -11.03
C PRO A 1032 40.56 21.08 -11.17
N HIS A 1033 40.80 21.65 -12.36
CA HIS A 1033 40.57 23.05 -12.66
C HIS A 1033 39.09 23.48 -12.61
N LEU A 1034 38.14 22.55 -12.72
CA LEU A 1034 36.70 22.85 -12.56
C LEU A 1034 36.27 22.95 -11.09
N ILE A 1035 36.98 22.30 -10.16
CA ILE A 1035 36.62 22.21 -8.74
C ILE A 1035 37.50 23.13 -7.88
N PHE A 1036 38.81 23.10 -8.12
CA PHE A 1036 39.84 23.86 -7.41
C PHE A 1036 40.37 25.05 -8.22
N GLY A 1037 39.97 25.17 -9.49
CA GLY A 1037 40.34 26.27 -10.38
C GLY A 1037 41.68 26.09 -11.13
N GLU A 1038 41.91 26.98 -12.10
CA GLU A 1038 43.09 26.97 -12.98
C GLU A 1038 44.42 26.67 -12.27
N GLY A 1039 45.19 25.73 -12.84
CA GLY A 1039 46.51 25.32 -12.35
C GLY A 1039 46.50 24.43 -11.11
N ALA A 1040 45.34 23.95 -10.64
CA ALA A 1040 45.27 23.05 -9.50
C ALA A 1040 45.66 21.61 -9.83
N GLU A 1041 46.45 21.00 -8.95
CA GLU A 1041 46.80 19.57 -9.01
C GLU A 1041 45.56 18.67 -8.86
N PRO A 1042 45.57 17.43 -9.38
CA PRO A 1042 44.57 16.42 -9.05
C PRO A 1042 44.40 16.19 -7.53
N TYR A 1043 43.25 15.68 -7.12
CA TYR A 1043 43.04 15.09 -5.81
C TYR A 1043 42.70 13.60 -5.95
N GLU A 1044 43.33 12.78 -5.13
CA GLU A 1044 43.07 11.35 -5.02
C GLU A 1044 43.24 10.94 -3.55
N ILE A 1045 42.41 10.00 -3.09
CA ILE A 1045 42.21 9.65 -1.68
C ILE A 1045 43.36 8.81 -1.12
#